data_AF-A0A3A4NWL1-F1
#
_entry.id   AF-A0A3A4NWL1-F1
#
_cell.length_a   1.000
_cell.length_b   1.000
_cell.length_c   1.000
_cell.angle_alpha   90.00
_cell.angle_beta   90.00
_cell.angle_gamma   90.00
#
_symmetry.space_group_name_H-M   'P 1'
#
loop_
_entity.id
_entity.type
_entity.pdbx_description
1 polymer ?
#
loop_
_entity_poly.entity_id
_entity_poly.type
_entity_poly.pdbx_seq_one_letter_code
_entity_poly.pdbx_strand_id
1 'polypeptide(L)'
;MRKKNSFRWIVFCFILLSIFLQMSSRMGVTQTLYPAPEEDVTITVGALLPLTGSLSSMGETARVTLQVTETDIETVYPRVHLEIVIEDTASDPAIALLKLQSLVERGIRMIIGPFSSAEVWGVKSYADAHDCILISPTSTAPSLSLDDHIFRITTSDLYQTLALATFIQAKGVEHIIPLVRNDQYGRDFIEAFQTNFQEIGTMSDPIFYDGTTTNFQDVITQVNHAAQTALAEKPQASIGILAVSFDEIIPIFQTASNHDLLKNLRWFGTDTTAENPLIAQDGIAATFAAQVQFTASVSSTIAWCHPFAPFSISDEILLLKIYPIMSAPNKTIIAGVFDALWLSAMIQFHSPANLKEELSLLSQIYVGLKGNISFDKNGDCSDIMYCLFQFDPNRTWAVVGSYKGFTYDDGSLTHVEFSDKALYWDGTDKTAKIGVLLSLTGSYAETGQRILSTLQTSYEEINAILRNNYTPHSSIELIVEDTESDPAIALQKIMQLHDQGIRFVIGPLTSAELESVSAYAVENEMIIISPTSTASSLNREDTIFRLMLNDRKQSKALAALIMDQHYTQAVVLYRNDTYGAGFYQDFKSSFELLGNPAVDGVPYDVNTTDFTPIIQQLEAIIPAQNRNATAIVLVSYDEAADIMSAIPENSILAGLRWFGTDSTALNSIIAQNAGAAAFADRAHFTASIMSIKMGWVYMVSDYAFFHEMTNRLGGLPRASDVAAYEAAWLYFTIFSGLDWEPTPDLQQILDVISAVTNQYSIIGVMSNFMFDAGGDREYGVFDFYQFRQDNEPGEWTHFANYLFDFISGEETLIYTDQPVSSTGQWELYP
;
A
#
# COMPACT_ATOMS: atom_id res chain seq x y z
N MET A 1 25.47 8.01 -19.34
CA MET A 1 24.16 7.72 -18.72
C MET A 1 23.07 7.32 -19.72
N ARG A 2 22.95 7.96 -20.92
CA ARG A 2 21.86 7.66 -21.91
C ARG A 2 21.70 6.22 -22.45
N LYS A 3 22.74 5.36 -22.47
CA LYS A 3 22.65 4.00 -23.05
C LYS A 3 22.30 2.87 -22.07
N LYS A 4 22.42 3.08 -20.76
CA LYS A 4 22.01 2.10 -19.73
C LYS A 4 20.50 2.20 -19.42
N ASN A 5 19.93 3.40 -19.53
CA ASN A 5 18.50 3.61 -19.30
C ASN A 5 17.65 3.01 -20.42
N SER A 6 18.06 3.12 -21.70
CA SER A 6 17.29 2.58 -22.83
C SER A 6 17.10 1.05 -22.78
N PHE A 7 18.02 0.29 -22.19
CA PHE A 7 17.89 -1.17 -22.08
C PHE A 7 16.94 -1.57 -20.94
N ARG A 8 16.90 -0.79 -19.85
CA ARG A 8 15.94 -0.98 -18.73
C ARG A 8 14.52 -0.59 -19.14
N TRP A 9 14.37 0.47 -19.93
CA TRP A 9 13.09 0.90 -20.51
C TRP A 9 12.48 -0.14 -21.47
N ILE A 10 13.30 -0.80 -22.30
CA ILE A 10 12.81 -1.84 -23.22
C ILE A 10 12.30 -3.06 -22.44
N VAL A 11 13.03 -3.51 -21.41
CA VAL A 11 12.60 -4.65 -20.58
C VAL A 11 11.31 -4.32 -19.80
N PHE A 12 11.19 -3.11 -19.28
CA PHE A 12 9.99 -2.60 -18.60
C PHE A 12 8.75 -2.57 -19.52
N CYS A 13 8.87 -2.05 -20.74
CA CYS A 13 7.77 -2.04 -21.71
C CYS A 13 7.34 -3.46 -22.14
N PHE A 14 8.26 -4.42 -22.19
CA PHE A 14 7.93 -5.81 -22.58
C PHE A 14 7.21 -6.60 -21.47
N ILE A 15 7.49 -6.32 -20.19
CA ILE A 15 6.83 -6.96 -19.04
C ILE A 15 5.39 -6.45 -18.88
N LEU A 16 5.17 -5.14 -19.05
CA LEU A 16 3.82 -4.56 -19.07
C LEU A 16 3.01 -5.06 -20.28
N LEU A 17 3.66 -5.29 -21.42
CA LEU A 17 3.01 -5.86 -22.62
C LEU A 17 2.59 -7.32 -22.43
N SER A 18 3.30 -8.13 -21.64
CA SER A 18 2.89 -9.52 -21.35
C SER A 18 1.71 -9.59 -20.38
N ILE A 19 1.69 -8.72 -19.34
CA ILE A 19 0.54 -8.56 -18.45
C ILE A 19 -0.68 -8.06 -19.25
N PHE A 20 -0.44 -7.16 -20.21
CA PHE A 20 -1.48 -6.60 -21.07
C PHE A 20 -2.02 -7.60 -22.11
N LEU A 21 -1.19 -8.44 -22.75
CA LEU A 21 -1.67 -9.47 -23.69
C LEU A 21 -2.58 -10.52 -23.03
N GLN A 22 -2.39 -10.75 -21.72
CA GLN A 22 -3.29 -11.58 -20.91
C GLN A 22 -4.63 -10.87 -20.61
N MET A 23 -4.62 -9.54 -20.38
CA MET A 23 -5.81 -8.75 -20.04
C MET A 23 -6.61 -8.26 -21.26
N SER A 24 -5.97 -7.86 -22.36
CA SER A 24 -6.61 -7.23 -23.52
C SER A 24 -7.47 -8.17 -24.36
N SER A 25 -7.22 -9.48 -24.26
CA SER A 25 -8.07 -10.50 -24.89
C SER A 25 -9.41 -10.70 -24.17
N ARG A 26 -9.61 -10.08 -23.00
CA ARG A 26 -10.78 -10.24 -22.11
C ARG A 26 -11.63 -8.97 -21.95
N MET A 27 -11.20 -7.81 -22.46
CA MET A 27 -11.89 -6.50 -22.39
C MET A 27 -13.09 -6.36 -23.36
N GLY A 28 -13.97 -7.37 -23.40
CA GLY A 28 -15.22 -7.33 -24.17
C GLY A 28 -16.47 -7.17 -23.33
N VAL A 29 -16.35 -7.00 -22.01
CA VAL A 29 -17.48 -6.95 -21.08
C VAL A 29 -17.25 -5.82 -20.07
N THR A 30 -18.11 -4.82 -20.11
CA THR A 30 -18.44 -3.95 -18.97
C THR A 30 -18.89 -4.86 -17.82
N GLN A 31 -17.98 -5.19 -16.92
CA GLN A 31 -18.26 -6.01 -15.75
C GLN A 31 -17.92 -5.18 -14.52
N THR A 32 -18.95 -4.61 -13.90
CA THR A 32 -18.97 -4.09 -12.53
C THR A 32 -18.17 -5.02 -11.63
N LEU A 33 -17.00 -4.56 -11.15
CA LEU A 33 -16.17 -5.33 -10.24
C LEU A 33 -16.88 -5.40 -8.87
N TYR A 34 -17.36 -6.60 -8.51
CA TYR A 34 -17.91 -7.00 -7.19
C TYR A 34 -18.70 -5.91 -6.43
N PRO A 35 -19.95 -5.61 -6.80
CA PRO A 35 -20.73 -4.55 -6.14
C PRO A 35 -20.93 -4.83 -4.64
N ALA A 36 -21.08 -3.77 -3.84
CA ALA A 36 -21.47 -3.93 -2.44
C ALA A 36 -22.89 -4.53 -2.34
N PRO A 37 -23.23 -5.28 -1.27
CA PRO A 37 -24.59 -5.78 -1.09
C PRO A 37 -25.61 -4.64 -0.94
N GLU A 38 -26.70 -4.71 -1.72
CA GLU A 38 -27.83 -3.77 -1.60
C GLU A 38 -28.77 -4.11 -0.43
N GLU A 39 -28.68 -5.31 0.13
CA GLU A 39 -29.46 -5.75 1.29
C GLU A 39 -28.51 -6.23 2.39
N ASP A 40 -29.01 -6.38 3.61
CA ASP A 40 -28.23 -6.95 4.70
C ASP A 40 -27.91 -8.43 4.39
N VAL A 41 -26.63 -8.79 4.40
CA VAL A 41 -26.13 -10.13 4.10
C VAL A 41 -25.32 -10.65 5.29
N THR A 42 -25.70 -11.83 5.80
CA THR A 42 -24.90 -12.56 6.78
C THR A 42 -24.02 -13.58 6.07
N ILE A 43 -22.71 -13.51 6.29
CA ILE A 43 -21.70 -14.35 5.66
C ILE A 43 -21.03 -15.21 6.71
N THR A 44 -21.18 -16.53 6.61
CA THR A 44 -20.53 -17.47 7.53
C THR A 44 -19.21 -17.97 6.92
N VAL A 45 -18.11 -17.84 7.67
CA VAL A 45 -16.78 -18.32 7.28
C VAL A 45 -16.28 -19.28 8.35
N GLY A 46 -15.79 -20.45 7.94
CA GLY A 46 -15.13 -21.39 8.86
C GLY A 46 -13.65 -21.04 9.02
N ALA A 47 -13.07 -21.32 10.17
CA ALA A 47 -11.64 -21.14 10.40
C ALA A 47 -11.05 -22.34 11.14
N LEU A 48 -10.08 -23.00 10.52
CA LEU A 48 -9.31 -24.11 11.08
C LEU A 48 -7.99 -23.55 11.62
N LEU A 49 -7.98 -23.17 12.89
CA LEU A 49 -6.83 -22.52 13.54
C LEU A 49 -6.13 -23.50 14.48
N PRO A 50 -4.80 -23.59 14.49
CA PRO A 50 -4.07 -24.39 15.47
C PRO A 50 -3.98 -23.60 16.79
N LEU A 51 -5.06 -23.50 17.56
CA LEU A 51 -5.06 -22.78 18.85
C LEU A 51 -4.27 -23.53 19.92
N THR A 52 -4.16 -24.85 19.76
CA THR A 52 -3.25 -25.70 20.55
C THR A 52 -2.26 -26.44 19.64
N GLY A 53 -1.29 -27.13 20.25
CA GLY A 53 -0.24 -27.86 19.54
C GLY A 53 0.97 -26.99 19.19
N SER A 54 1.79 -27.48 18.25
CA SER A 54 3.10 -26.91 17.92
C SER A 54 3.06 -25.64 17.07
N LEU A 55 1.88 -25.19 16.64
CA LEU A 55 1.65 -23.91 15.95
C LEU A 55 0.73 -22.95 16.72
N SER A 56 0.56 -23.16 18.03
CA SER A 56 -0.33 -22.35 18.88
C SER A 56 -0.07 -20.84 18.81
N SER A 57 1.20 -20.43 18.65
CA SER A 57 1.58 -19.01 18.50
C SER A 57 0.96 -18.36 17.24
N MET A 58 0.89 -19.11 16.14
CA MET A 58 0.25 -18.69 14.90
C MET A 58 -1.27 -18.73 15.03
N GLY A 59 -1.85 -19.77 15.63
CA GLY A 59 -3.30 -19.89 15.81
C GLY A 59 -3.90 -18.73 16.62
N GLU A 60 -3.26 -18.33 17.72
CA GLU A 60 -3.73 -17.19 18.52
C GLU A 60 -3.59 -15.85 17.78
N THR A 61 -2.51 -15.67 17.02
CA THR A 61 -2.34 -14.46 16.20
C THR A 61 -3.40 -14.40 15.09
N ALA A 62 -3.69 -15.54 14.44
CA ALA A 62 -4.73 -15.63 13.42
C ALA A 62 -6.11 -15.28 13.99
N ARG A 63 -6.45 -15.79 15.18
CA ARG A 63 -7.73 -15.49 15.86
C ARG A 63 -7.91 -13.99 16.08
N VAL A 64 -6.89 -13.30 16.59
CA VAL A 64 -6.93 -11.84 16.80
C VAL A 64 -7.00 -11.09 15.48
N THR A 65 -6.26 -11.54 14.46
CA THR A 65 -6.28 -10.93 13.13
C THR A 65 -7.66 -11.03 12.49
N LEU A 66 -8.34 -12.18 12.58
CA LEU A 66 -9.71 -12.37 12.09
C LEU A 66 -10.69 -11.42 12.77
N GLN A 67 -10.57 -11.21 14.09
CA GLN A 67 -11.41 -10.27 14.84
C GLN A 67 -11.24 -8.81 14.37
N VAL A 68 -10.00 -8.37 14.17
CA VAL A 68 -9.71 -7.02 13.64
C VAL A 68 -10.23 -6.89 12.22
N THR A 69 -10.00 -7.90 11.39
CA THR A 69 -10.40 -7.90 9.97
C THR A 69 -11.92 -7.93 9.82
N GLU A 70 -12.64 -8.67 10.67
CA GLU A 70 -14.10 -8.65 10.76
C GLU A 70 -14.63 -7.24 11.03
N THR A 71 -14.05 -6.56 12.03
CA THR A 71 -14.40 -5.18 12.34
C THR A 71 -14.17 -4.26 11.14
N ASP A 72 -13.04 -4.41 10.45
CA ASP A 72 -12.72 -3.63 9.26
C ASP A 72 -13.72 -3.89 8.11
N ILE A 73 -14.08 -5.15 7.84
CA ILE A 73 -15.05 -5.50 6.79
C ILE A 73 -16.44 -4.92 7.09
N GLU A 74 -16.98 -5.12 8.29
CA GLU A 74 -18.31 -4.61 8.65
C GLU A 74 -18.34 -3.08 8.72
N THR A 75 -17.20 -2.46 9.02
CA THR A 75 -17.04 -1.00 9.01
C THR A 75 -17.04 -0.44 7.58
N VAL A 76 -16.37 -1.11 6.65
CA VAL A 76 -16.35 -0.73 5.23
C VAL A 76 -17.68 -1.05 4.55
N TYR A 77 -18.30 -2.19 4.91
CA TYR A 77 -19.57 -2.68 4.38
C TYR A 77 -20.61 -2.85 5.50
N PRO A 78 -21.32 -1.77 5.90
CA PRO A 78 -22.25 -1.82 7.04
C PRO A 78 -23.44 -2.79 6.89
N ARG A 79 -23.72 -3.25 5.67
CA ARG A 79 -24.74 -4.26 5.35
C ARG A 79 -24.21 -5.69 5.37
N VAL A 80 -22.91 -5.88 5.55
CA VAL A 80 -22.30 -7.21 5.69
C VAL A 80 -22.16 -7.51 7.17
N HIS A 81 -22.62 -8.69 7.57
CA HIS A 81 -22.43 -9.23 8.90
C HIS A 81 -21.66 -10.53 8.81
N LEU A 82 -20.50 -10.63 9.46
CA LEU A 82 -19.71 -11.85 9.44
C LEU A 82 -20.04 -12.73 10.63
N GLU A 83 -20.09 -14.04 10.38
CA GLU A 83 -20.13 -15.06 11.41
C GLU A 83 -18.95 -16.01 11.24
N ILE A 84 -17.87 -15.74 11.98
CA ILE A 84 -16.65 -16.57 11.91
C ILE A 84 -16.74 -17.73 12.89
N VAL A 85 -16.67 -18.95 12.36
CA VAL A 85 -16.73 -20.19 13.13
C VAL A 85 -15.34 -20.81 13.25
N ILE A 86 -14.72 -20.63 14.41
CA ILE A 86 -13.36 -21.10 14.68
C ILE A 86 -13.37 -22.50 15.31
N GLU A 87 -12.57 -23.40 14.76
CA GLU A 87 -12.31 -24.74 15.30
C GLU A 87 -10.81 -24.96 15.51
N ASP A 88 -10.45 -25.45 16.71
CA ASP A 88 -9.06 -25.78 17.06
C ASP A 88 -8.61 -27.08 16.40
N THR A 89 -7.57 -27.00 15.57
CA THR A 89 -6.98 -28.16 14.88
C THR A 89 -5.91 -28.86 15.70
N ALA A 90 -5.44 -28.27 16.80
CA ALA A 90 -4.34 -28.76 17.62
C ALA A 90 -3.03 -29.03 16.83
N SER A 91 -2.84 -28.39 15.67
CA SER A 91 -1.75 -28.68 14.72
C SER A 91 -1.70 -30.14 14.26
N ASP A 92 -2.84 -30.85 14.28
CA ASP A 92 -2.93 -32.28 14.00
C ASP A 92 -3.83 -32.56 12.77
N PRO A 93 -3.33 -33.27 11.74
CA PRO A 93 -4.10 -33.51 10.52
C PRO A 93 -5.41 -34.29 10.71
N ALA A 94 -5.47 -35.21 11.68
CA ALA A 94 -6.68 -35.99 11.93
C ALA A 94 -7.72 -35.15 12.66
N ILE A 95 -7.31 -34.31 13.61
CA ILE A 95 -8.19 -33.35 14.27
C ILE A 95 -8.68 -32.31 13.25
N ALA A 96 -7.79 -31.74 12.43
CA ALA A 96 -8.17 -30.81 11.36
C ALA A 96 -9.25 -31.37 10.44
N LEU A 97 -9.14 -32.64 10.04
CA LEU A 97 -10.17 -33.31 9.23
C LEU A 97 -11.50 -33.44 9.96
N LEU A 98 -11.50 -33.82 11.24
CA LEU A 98 -12.72 -33.90 12.05
C LEU A 98 -13.38 -32.51 12.20
N LYS A 99 -12.58 -31.46 12.34
CA LYS A 99 -13.07 -30.08 12.43
C LYS A 99 -13.63 -29.58 11.11
N LEU A 100 -12.95 -29.87 9.99
CA LEU A 100 -13.46 -29.59 8.65
C LEU A 100 -14.82 -30.27 8.42
N GLN A 101 -14.94 -31.55 8.77
CA GLN A 101 -16.20 -32.30 8.68
C GLN A 101 -17.32 -31.60 9.45
N SER A 102 -17.04 -31.13 10.68
CA SER A 102 -18.02 -30.41 11.48
C SER A 102 -18.46 -29.08 10.86
N LEU A 103 -17.54 -28.32 10.26
CA LEU A 103 -17.87 -27.08 9.54
C LEU A 103 -18.72 -27.36 8.30
N VAL A 104 -18.36 -28.37 7.51
CA VAL A 104 -19.09 -28.77 6.30
C VAL A 104 -20.49 -29.29 6.62
N GLU A 105 -20.67 -30.05 7.71
CA GLU A 105 -21.97 -30.49 8.22
C GLU A 105 -22.88 -29.33 8.62
N ARG A 106 -22.30 -28.18 9.02
CA ARG A 106 -23.02 -26.93 9.32
C ARG A 106 -23.35 -26.11 8.07
N GLY A 107 -23.00 -26.60 6.88
CA GLY A 107 -23.24 -25.91 5.61
C GLY A 107 -22.15 -24.90 5.23
N ILE A 108 -21.08 -24.79 6.01
CA ILE A 108 -19.98 -23.87 5.73
C ILE A 108 -19.12 -24.47 4.60
N ARG A 109 -18.80 -23.66 3.59
CA ARG A 109 -18.02 -24.08 2.40
C ARG A 109 -16.79 -23.23 2.11
N MET A 110 -16.70 -22.04 2.71
CA MET A 110 -15.49 -21.21 2.70
C MET A 110 -14.77 -21.35 4.04
N ILE A 111 -13.52 -21.79 4.00
CA ILE A 111 -12.73 -22.05 5.21
C ILE A 111 -11.35 -21.41 5.11
N ILE A 112 -10.96 -20.70 6.17
CA ILE A 112 -9.61 -20.18 6.35
C ILE A 112 -8.77 -21.22 7.11
N GLY A 113 -7.59 -21.52 6.61
CA GLY A 113 -6.73 -22.60 7.10
C GLY A 113 -6.98 -23.94 6.38
N PRO A 114 -6.34 -25.04 6.82
CA PRO A 114 -5.41 -25.14 7.95
C PRO A 114 -4.07 -24.43 7.78
N PHE A 115 -3.26 -24.41 8.84
CA PHE A 115 -2.02 -23.62 8.95
C PHE A 115 -0.74 -24.43 8.74
N SER A 116 -0.81 -25.74 8.62
CA SER A 116 0.35 -26.57 8.24
C SER A 116 0.10 -27.37 6.98
N SER A 117 1.16 -27.62 6.21
CA SER A 117 1.09 -28.48 5.02
C SER A 117 0.62 -29.90 5.34
N ALA A 118 0.95 -30.44 6.53
CA ALA A 118 0.47 -31.75 6.95
C ALA A 118 -1.05 -31.77 7.18
N GLU A 119 -1.61 -30.72 7.78
CA GLU A 119 -3.06 -30.60 7.96
C GLU A 119 -3.76 -30.42 6.61
N VAL A 120 -3.26 -29.54 5.74
CA VAL A 120 -3.79 -29.38 4.37
C VAL A 120 -3.81 -30.72 3.64
N TRP A 121 -2.72 -31.50 3.71
CA TRP A 121 -2.66 -32.83 3.13
C TRP A 121 -3.73 -33.78 3.69
N GLY A 122 -3.99 -33.70 5.00
CA GLY A 122 -5.00 -34.51 5.68
C GLY A 122 -6.44 -34.16 5.30
N VAL A 123 -6.70 -32.92 4.87
CA VAL A 123 -8.06 -32.42 4.63
C VAL A 123 -8.43 -32.26 3.15
N LYS A 124 -7.47 -32.08 2.25
CA LYS A 124 -7.73 -31.71 0.83
C LYS A 124 -8.69 -32.65 0.10
N SER A 125 -8.55 -33.97 0.27
CA SER A 125 -9.45 -34.92 -0.40
C SER A 125 -10.88 -34.86 0.10
N TYR A 126 -11.09 -34.46 1.36
CA TYR A 126 -12.43 -34.25 1.89
C TYR A 126 -13.02 -32.93 1.38
N ALA A 127 -12.20 -31.87 1.31
CA ALA A 127 -12.58 -30.58 0.73
C ALA A 127 -13.06 -30.75 -0.73
N ASP A 128 -12.29 -31.45 -1.56
CA ASP A 128 -12.64 -31.75 -2.95
C ASP A 128 -13.96 -32.51 -3.09
N ALA A 129 -14.18 -33.50 -2.21
CA ALA A 129 -15.37 -34.34 -2.26
C ALA A 129 -16.66 -33.61 -1.85
N HIS A 130 -16.55 -32.45 -1.20
CA HIS A 130 -17.69 -31.71 -0.63
C HIS A 130 -17.82 -30.28 -1.18
N ASP A 131 -17.05 -29.93 -2.22
CA ASP A 131 -17.06 -28.60 -2.85
C ASP A 131 -16.79 -27.49 -1.82
N CYS A 132 -15.77 -27.72 -0.98
CA CYS A 132 -15.37 -26.80 0.07
C CYS A 132 -14.03 -26.16 -0.31
N ILE A 133 -13.99 -24.83 -0.32
CA ILE A 133 -12.79 -24.06 -0.61
C ILE A 133 -12.05 -23.77 0.69
N LEU A 134 -10.76 -24.10 0.72
CA LEU A 134 -9.86 -23.80 1.83
C LEU A 134 -8.81 -22.80 1.38
N ILE A 135 -8.72 -21.66 2.07
CA ILE A 135 -7.67 -20.65 1.87
C ILE A 135 -6.65 -20.80 2.99
N SER A 136 -5.52 -21.44 2.72
CA SER A 136 -4.44 -21.64 3.68
C SER A 136 -3.48 -20.45 3.69
N PRO A 137 -3.29 -19.77 4.84
CA PRO A 137 -2.39 -18.61 4.91
C PRO A 137 -0.90 -18.98 5.00
N THR A 138 -0.55 -20.21 5.36
CA THR A 138 0.83 -20.58 5.77
C THR A 138 1.31 -21.95 5.28
N SER A 139 0.56 -22.68 4.45
CA SER A 139 1.05 -23.95 3.90
C SER A 139 1.97 -23.75 2.69
N THR A 140 3.21 -24.20 2.79
CA THR A 140 4.25 -23.87 1.80
C THR A 140 4.77 -25.09 1.01
N ALA A 141 4.54 -26.31 1.50
CA ALA A 141 5.07 -27.55 0.89
C ALA A 141 4.80 -27.66 -0.63
N PRO A 142 5.83 -27.84 -1.48
CA PRO A 142 5.70 -27.93 -2.93
C PRO A 142 4.77 -29.05 -3.43
N SER A 143 4.63 -30.15 -2.70
CA SER A 143 3.73 -31.25 -3.07
C SER A 143 2.25 -30.89 -3.04
N LEU A 144 1.88 -29.76 -2.42
CA LEU A 144 0.51 -29.25 -2.36
C LEU A 144 0.13 -28.39 -3.56
N SER A 145 1.04 -28.12 -4.50
CA SER A 145 0.74 -27.40 -5.74
C SER A 145 -0.06 -28.31 -6.69
N LEU A 146 -1.37 -28.40 -6.47
CA LEU A 146 -2.29 -29.30 -7.17
C LEU A 146 -3.53 -28.54 -7.63
N ASP A 147 -4.14 -28.96 -8.75
CA ASP A 147 -5.48 -28.46 -9.13
C ASP A 147 -6.55 -29.13 -8.25
N ASP A 148 -6.78 -28.57 -7.07
CA ASP A 148 -7.77 -29.00 -6.08
C ASP A 148 -8.53 -27.79 -5.48
N HIS A 149 -9.27 -27.96 -4.39
CA HIS A 149 -10.02 -26.87 -3.72
C HIS A 149 -9.20 -26.13 -2.65
N ILE A 150 -7.87 -26.28 -2.68
CA ILE A 150 -6.96 -25.58 -1.77
C ILE A 150 -6.37 -24.37 -2.49
N PHE A 151 -6.42 -23.22 -1.82
CA PHE A 151 -5.78 -21.98 -2.25
C PHE A 151 -4.75 -21.56 -1.21
N ARG A 152 -3.52 -21.28 -1.64
CA ARG A 152 -2.41 -20.95 -0.76
C ARG A 152 -1.97 -19.52 -1.00
N ILE A 153 -2.28 -18.65 -0.04
CA ILE A 153 -1.94 -17.20 -0.11
C ILE A 153 -0.45 -16.96 0.16
N THR A 154 0.23 -17.91 0.79
CA THR A 154 1.69 -17.87 0.94
C THR A 154 2.39 -18.47 -0.27
N THR A 155 3.63 -18.04 -0.50
CA THR A 155 4.50 -18.53 -1.56
C THR A 155 5.03 -19.94 -1.23
N SER A 156 5.23 -20.79 -2.25
CA SER A 156 5.79 -22.14 -2.11
C SER A 156 7.23 -22.18 -1.58
N ASP A 157 7.59 -23.23 -0.83
CA ASP A 157 8.97 -23.46 -0.32
C ASP A 157 9.99 -23.60 -1.46
N LEU A 158 9.54 -23.91 -2.69
CA LEU A 158 10.41 -23.92 -3.86
C LEU A 158 11.19 -22.61 -3.99
N TYR A 159 10.53 -21.48 -3.70
CA TYR A 159 11.14 -20.16 -3.78
C TYR A 159 11.80 -19.74 -2.46
N GLN A 160 11.27 -20.17 -1.31
CA GLN A 160 11.91 -19.92 -0.02
C GLN A 160 13.30 -20.54 0.06
N THR A 161 13.44 -21.76 -0.45
CA THR A 161 14.72 -22.49 -0.44
C THR A 161 15.75 -21.82 -1.36
N LEU A 162 15.33 -21.22 -2.48
CA LEU A 162 16.20 -20.38 -3.32
C LEU A 162 16.68 -19.13 -2.57
N ALA A 163 15.76 -18.41 -1.92
CA ALA A 163 16.07 -17.21 -1.13
C ALA A 163 17.06 -17.53 0.00
N LEU A 164 16.78 -18.60 0.75
CA LEU A 164 17.60 -19.03 1.88
C LEU A 164 18.97 -19.55 1.42
N ALA A 165 19.05 -20.35 0.36
CA ALA A 165 20.30 -20.83 -0.22
C ALA A 165 21.19 -19.66 -0.70
N THR A 166 20.59 -18.68 -1.39
CA THR A 166 21.28 -17.46 -1.85
C THR A 166 21.86 -16.69 -0.68
N PHE A 167 21.08 -16.51 0.40
CA PHE A 167 21.56 -15.82 1.60
C PHE A 167 22.68 -16.60 2.32
N ILE A 168 22.52 -17.91 2.51
CA ILE A 168 23.52 -18.79 3.14
C ILE A 168 24.86 -18.70 2.39
N GLN A 169 24.83 -18.73 1.05
CA GLN A 169 26.00 -18.56 0.21
C GLN A 169 26.62 -17.17 0.37
N ALA A 170 25.82 -16.10 0.37
CA ALA A 170 26.30 -14.73 0.58
C ALA A 170 27.00 -14.55 1.93
N LYS A 171 26.61 -15.34 2.95
CA LYS A 171 27.27 -15.36 4.26
C LYS A 171 28.50 -16.29 4.30
N GLY A 172 28.85 -16.96 3.21
CA GLY A 172 30.05 -17.80 3.10
C GLY A 172 29.91 -19.19 3.72
N VAL A 173 28.69 -19.67 3.93
CA VAL A 173 28.42 -21.03 4.42
C VAL A 173 28.36 -21.96 3.21
N GLU A 174 29.21 -22.99 3.22
CA GLU A 174 29.38 -23.95 2.11
C GLU A 174 28.92 -25.37 2.49
N HIS A 175 28.60 -25.61 3.77
CA HIS A 175 28.11 -26.89 4.25
C HIS A 175 26.96 -26.74 5.23
N ILE A 176 25.86 -27.45 4.99
CA ILE A 176 24.66 -27.43 5.83
C ILE A 176 24.44 -28.79 6.50
N ILE A 177 24.11 -28.75 7.80
CA ILE A 177 23.66 -29.91 8.58
C ILE A 177 22.15 -29.74 8.84
N PRO A 178 21.29 -30.58 8.24
CA PRO A 178 19.85 -30.44 8.41
C PRO A 178 19.36 -31.10 9.70
N LEU A 179 18.56 -30.35 10.47
CA LEU A 179 17.73 -30.83 11.56
C LEU A 179 16.28 -30.63 11.15
N VAL A 180 15.53 -31.71 10.93
CA VAL A 180 14.27 -31.64 10.16
C VAL A 180 13.14 -32.39 10.86
N ARG A 181 11.98 -31.75 11.03
CA ARG A 181 10.77 -32.46 11.47
C ARG A 181 10.33 -33.49 10.43
N ASN A 182 9.96 -34.68 10.85
CA ASN A 182 9.64 -35.79 9.95
C ASN A 182 8.17 -35.82 9.53
N ASP A 183 7.74 -34.82 8.78
CA ASP A 183 6.39 -34.73 8.23
C ASP A 183 6.41 -34.24 6.77
N GLN A 184 5.23 -33.94 6.20
CA GLN A 184 5.14 -33.53 4.80
C GLN A 184 5.89 -32.22 4.54
N TYR A 185 5.78 -31.26 5.46
CA TYR A 185 6.50 -30.00 5.39
C TYR A 185 8.02 -30.22 5.42
N GLY A 186 8.53 -30.87 6.46
CA GLY A 186 9.98 -30.98 6.64
C GLY A 186 10.67 -31.78 5.53
N ARG A 187 10.02 -32.84 5.02
CA ARG A 187 10.58 -33.65 3.93
C ARG A 187 10.62 -32.89 2.61
N ASP A 188 9.55 -32.21 2.24
CA ASP A 188 9.51 -31.48 0.97
C ASP A 188 10.45 -30.28 0.99
N PHE A 189 10.52 -29.57 2.13
CA PHE A 189 11.44 -28.44 2.29
C PHE A 189 12.89 -28.86 2.10
N ILE A 190 13.32 -29.95 2.76
CA ILE A 190 14.73 -30.36 2.70
C ILE A 190 15.10 -30.93 1.32
N GLU A 191 14.18 -31.60 0.63
CA GLU A 191 14.39 -32.06 -0.75
C GLU A 191 14.55 -30.88 -1.73
N ALA A 192 13.66 -29.88 -1.64
CA ALA A 192 13.77 -28.67 -2.43
C ALA A 192 15.04 -27.87 -2.11
N PHE A 193 15.38 -27.74 -0.83
CA PHE A 193 16.62 -27.07 -0.39
C PHE A 193 17.87 -27.78 -0.92
N GLN A 194 17.93 -29.11 -0.81
CA GLN A 194 19.07 -29.88 -1.34
C GLN A 194 19.24 -29.67 -2.84
N THR A 195 18.14 -29.67 -3.59
CA THR A 195 18.14 -29.43 -5.04
C THR A 195 18.71 -28.06 -5.40
N ASN A 196 18.36 -27.03 -4.64
CA ASN A 196 18.80 -25.66 -4.87
C ASN A 196 20.21 -25.38 -4.31
N PHE A 197 20.62 -26.06 -3.23
CA PHE A 197 21.89 -25.82 -2.55
C PHE A 197 23.06 -26.60 -3.17
N GLN A 198 22.80 -27.72 -3.86
CA GLN A 198 23.86 -28.59 -4.40
C GLN A 198 24.79 -27.92 -5.42
N GLU A 199 24.34 -26.84 -6.08
CA GLU A 199 25.18 -26.08 -7.02
C GLU A 199 26.16 -25.13 -6.32
N ILE A 200 25.88 -24.77 -5.07
CA ILE A 200 26.60 -23.72 -4.33
C ILE A 200 27.23 -24.19 -3.01
N GLY A 201 26.91 -25.41 -2.56
CA GLY A 201 27.41 -26.00 -1.33
C GLY A 201 27.12 -27.50 -1.22
N THR A 202 27.41 -28.08 -0.05
CA THR A 202 27.12 -29.49 0.24
C THR A 202 26.30 -29.67 1.52
N MET A 203 25.65 -30.82 1.68
CA MET A 203 24.79 -31.10 2.83
C MET A 203 25.15 -32.45 3.46
N SER A 204 25.04 -32.55 4.79
CA SER A 204 25.04 -33.84 5.49
C SER A 204 23.70 -34.57 5.31
N ASP A 205 23.64 -35.86 5.62
CA ASP A 205 22.37 -36.59 5.68
C ASP A 205 21.41 -35.91 6.68
N PRO A 206 20.13 -35.69 6.34
CA PRO A 206 19.18 -35.03 7.24
C PRO A 206 18.94 -35.81 8.53
N ILE A 207 18.93 -35.11 9.66
CA ILE A 207 18.62 -35.67 10.98
C ILE A 207 17.15 -35.41 11.27
N PHE A 208 16.35 -36.46 11.18
CA PHE A 208 14.91 -36.39 11.36
C PHE A 208 14.47 -36.58 12.82
N TYR A 209 13.45 -35.84 13.24
CA TYR A 209 12.76 -36.04 14.52
C TYR A 209 11.24 -36.07 14.34
N ASP A 210 10.52 -36.74 15.25
CA ASP A 210 9.05 -36.80 15.21
C ASP A 210 8.43 -35.51 15.77
N GLY A 211 7.34 -35.01 15.18
CA GLY A 211 6.69 -33.76 15.64
C GLY A 211 6.16 -33.81 17.08
N THR A 212 6.00 -34.99 17.67
CA THR A 212 5.62 -35.18 19.08
C THR A 212 6.82 -35.26 20.04
N THR A 213 8.04 -35.12 19.53
CA THR A 213 9.27 -35.16 20.32
C THR A 213 9.30 -34.01 21.33
N THR A 214 9.42 -34.35 22.61
CA THR A 214 9.54 -33.39 23.71
C THR A 214 10.94 -33.34 24.33
N ASN A 215 11.78 -34.34 24.05
CA ASN A 215 13.16 -34.42 24.50
C ASN A 215 14.10 -34.54 23.30
N PHE A 216 14.91 -33.50 23.09
CA PHE A 216 15.78 -33.37 21.92
C PHE A 216 17.23 -33.82 22.18
N GLN A 217 17.55 -34.43 23.32
CA GLN A 217 18.93 -34.79 23.68
C GLN A 217 19.60 -35.69 22.63
N ASP A 218 18.92 -36.75 22.18
CA ASP A 218 19.47 -37.69 21.19
C ASP A 218 19.57 -37.05 19.80
N VAL A 219 18.62 -36.19 19.45
CA VAL A 219 18.59 -35.44 18.19
C VAL A 219 19.76 -34.46 18.12
N ILE A 220 19.96 -33.65 19.15
CA ILE A 220 21.07 -32.69 19.24
C ILE A 220 22.42 -33.39 19.34
N THR A 221 22.49 -34.57 19.96
CA THR A 221 23.72 -35.37 19.97
C THR A 221 24.13 -35.79 18.55
N GLN A 222 23.16 -36.17 17.70
CA GLN A 222 23.41 -36.46 16.29
C GLN A 222 23.85 -35.21 15.51
N VAL A 223 23.20 -34.06 15.74
CA VAL A 223 23.58 -32.78 15.10
C VAL A 223 25.01 -32.40 15.48
N ASN A 224 25.37 -32.51 16.76
CA ASN A 224 26.72 -32.25 17.23
C ASN A 224 27.74 -33.22 16.63
N HIS A 225 27.39 -34.49 16.44
CA HIS A 225 28.28 -35.46 15.78
C HIS A 225 28.49 -35.15 14.29
N ALA A 226 27.44 -34.78 13.57
CA ALA A 226 27.53 -34.33 12.18
C ALA A 226 28.41 -33.06 12.07
N ALA A 227 28.25 -32.11 12.99
CA ALA A 227 29.07 -30.91 13.06
C ALA A 227 30.57 -31.20 13.29
N GLN A 228 30.88 -32.16 14.17
CA GLN A 228 32.25 -32.62 14.40
C GLN A 228 32.86 -33.25 13.15
N THR A 229 32.06 -34.04 12.41
CA THR A 229 32.50 -34.66 11.15
C THR A 229 32.79 -33.59 10.10
N ALA A 230 31.91 -32.61 9.91
CA ALA A 230 32.09 -31.53 8.95
C ALA A 230 33.35 -30.67 9.25
N LEU A 231 33.64 -30.40 10.53
CA LEU A 231 34.82 -29.65 10.96
C LEU A 231 36.15 -30.34 10.69
N ALA A 232 36.14 -31.67 10.51
CA ALA A 232 37.35 -32.39 10.12
C ALA A 232 37.80 -32.03 8.71
N GLU A 233 36.88 -31.54 7.87
CA GLU A 233 37.11 -31.31 6.44
C GLU A 233 36.97 -29.83 6.04
N LYS A 234 36.19 -29.05 6.77
CA LYS A 234 35.85 -27.66 6.41
C LYS A 234 36.11 -26.67 7.56
N PRO A 235 36.45 -25.41 7.24
CA PRO A 235 36.53 -24.34 8.25
C PRO A 235 35.20 -24.18 9.00
N GLN A 236 35.27 -23.86 10.29
CA GLN A 236 34.07 -23.65 11.11
C GLN A 236 33.10 -22.61 10.54
N ALA A 237 33.64 -21.50 10.01
CA ALA A 237 32.82 -20.41 9.45
C ALA A 237 32.03 -20.80 8.19
N SER A 238 32.43 -21.87 7.50
CA SER A 238 31.74 -22.36 6.30
C SER A 238 30.71 -23.46 6.61
N ILE A 239 30.44 -23.75 7.89
CA ILE A 239 29.49 -24.78 8.33
C ILE A 239 28.30 -24.07 8.99
N GLY A 240 27.08 -24.46 8.60
CA GLY A 240 25.84 -24.00 9.20
C GLY A 240 24.89 -25.16 9.52
N ILE A 241 23.92 -24.88 10.38
CA ILE A 241 22.83 -25.81 10.72
C ILE A 241 21.53 -25.23 10.19
N LEU A 242 20.74 -26.03 9.49
CA LEU A 242 19.40 -25.65 9.03
C LEU A 242 18.36 -26.39 9.87
N ALA A 243 17.61 -25.65 10.69
CA ALA A 243 16.54 -26.17 11.51
C ALA A 243 15.19 -25.94 10.83
N VAL A 244 14.54 -27.03 10.41
CA VAL A 244 13.19 -27.05 9.85
C VAL A 244 12.25 -27.58 10.94
N SER A 245 11.64 -26.66 11.68
CA SER A 245 10.92 -26.92 12.94
C SER A 245 9.80 -25.91 13.18
N PHE A 246 8.88 -26.19 14.10
CA PHE A 246 7.88 -25.21 14.56
C PHE A 246 8.29 -24.61 15.93
N ASP A 247 7.33 -24.43 16.85
CA ASP A 247 7.57 -23.92 18.22
C ASP A 247 8.55 -24.81 19.02
N GLU A 248 8.77 -26.06 18.62
CA GLU A 248 9.81 -26.91 19.22
C GLU A 248 11.26 -26.42 18.98
N ILE A 249 11.47 -25.34 18.21
CA ILE A 249 12.76 -24.65 18.14
C ILE A 249 13.26 -24.21 19.53
N ILE A 250 12.34 -23.93 20.47
CA ILE A 250 12.67 -23.55 21.84
C ILE A 250 13.39 -24.67 22.60
N PRO A 251 12.81 -25.87 22.80
CA PRO A 251 13.53 -26.97 23.45
C PRO A 251 14.73 -27.48 22.64
N ILE A 252 14.75 -27.32 21.30
CA ILE A 252 15.93 -27.56 20.46
C ILE A 252 17.09 -26.65 20.88
N PHE A 253 16.87 -25.33 20.96
CA PHE A 253 17.88 -24.35 21.38
C PHE A 253 18.32 -24.53 22.83
N GLN A 254 17.38 -24.80 23.73
CA GLN A 254 17.70 -25.11 25.14
C GLN A 254 18.66 -26.29 25.23
N THR A 255 18.41 -27.36 24.47
CA THR A 255 19.27 -28.55 24.45
C THR A 255 20.62 -28.26 23.78
N ALA A 256 20.61 -27.59 22.62
CA ALA A 256 21.82 -27.23 21.86
C ALA A 256 22.76 -26.29 22.63
N SER A 257 22.23 -25.44 23.52
CA SER A 257 23.02 -24.53 24.35
C SER A 257 24.05 -25.24 25.27
N ASN A 258 23.83 -26.53 25.55
CA ASN A 258 24.74 -27.36 26.33
C ASN A 258 25.96 -27.86 25.53
N HIS A 259 26.04 -27.58 24.23
CA HIS A 259 27.12 -28.02 23.35
C HIS A 259 27.96 -26.82 22.87
N ASP A 260 29.21 -26.75 23.32
CA ASP A 260 30.13 -25.64 22.98
C ASP A 260 30.35 -25.49 21.47
N LEU A 261 30.37 -26.59 20.73
CA LEU A 261 30.53 -26.53 19.28
C LEU A 261 29.33 -25.84 18.61
N LEU A 262 28.11 -26.25 18.98
CA LEU A 262 26.89 -25.77 18.33
C LEU A 262 26.65 -24.28 18.53
N LYS A 263 27.10 -23.74 19.67
CA LYS A 263 27.08 -22.29 19.97
C LYS A 263 27.98 -21.44 19.08
N ASN A 264 28.91 -22.05 18.35
CA ASN A 264 29.89 -21.37 17.51
C ASN A 264 29.67 -21.59 16.01
N LEU A 265 28.55 -22.21 15.64
CA LEU A 265 28.09 -22.38 14.26
C LEU A 265 26.92 -21.44 14.01
N ARG A 266 26.72 -21.06 12.75
CA ARG A 266 25.52 -20.32 12.35
C ARG A 266 24.33 -21.25 12.25
N TRP A 267 23.18 -20.78 12.70
CA TRP A 267 21.92 -21.49 12.56
C TRP A 267 20.99 -20.74 11.63
N PHE A 268 20.30 -21.50 10.78
CA PHE A 268 19.31 -21.02 9.85
C PHE A 268 17.97 -21.68 10.14
N GLY A 269 16.90 -20.93 9.95
CA GLY A 269 15.53 -21.39 10.15
C GLY A 269 14.67 -21.13 8.93
N THR A 270 13.42 -21.55 9.04
CA THR A 270 12.37 -21.40 8.03
C THR A 270 11.29 -20.43 8.52
N ASP A 271 10.23 -20.31 7.73
CA ASP A 271 9.09 -19.42 7.89
C ASP A 271 8.39 -19.60 9.23
N THR A 272 8.33 -20.83 9.72
CA THR A 272 7.72 -21.22 11.00
C THR A 272 8.52 -20.76 12.22
N THR A 273 9.79 -20.38 12.05
CA THR A 273 10.67 -19.90 13.12
C THR A 273 11.03 -18.42 13.00
N ALA A 274 10.79 -17.82 11.83
CA ALA A 274 11.00 -16.40 11.60
C ALA A 274 10.04 -15.57 12.48
N GLU A 275 10.60 -14.54 13.12
CA GLU A 275 9.85 -13.66 14.04
C GLU A 275 9.05 -14.39 15.13
N ASN A 276 9.41 -15.63 15.48
CA ASN A 276 8.68 -16.40 16.48
C ASN A 276 8.82 -15.73 17.87
N PRO A 277 7.71 -15.29 18.49
CA PRO A 277 7.75 -14.54 19.75
C PRO A 277 8.20 -15.40 20.94
N LEU A 278 8.06 -16.73 20.86
CA LEU A 278 8.48 -17.63 21.94
C LEU A 278 10.00 -17.66 22.11
N ILE A 279 10.78 -17.40 21.04
CA ILE A 279 12.24 -17.33 21.13
C ILE A 279 12.66 -16.17 22.02
N ALA A 280 12.01 -15.00 21.88
CA ALA A 280 12.30 -13.82 22.70
C ALA A 280 11.87 -13.97 24.17
N GLN A 281 10.81 -14.76 24.42
CA GLN A 281 10.26 -14.98 25.75
C GLN A 281 11.09 -15.98 26.58
N ASP A 282 11.73 -16.97 25.94
CA ASP A 282 12.60 -17.93 26.62
C ASP A 282 14.04 -17.42 26.73
N GLY A 283 14.54 -17.23 27.95
CA GLY A 283 15.86 -16.64 28.17
C GLY A 283 17.03 -17.48 27.65
N ILE A 284 16.92 -18.81 27.63
CA ILE A 284 17.99 -19.70 27.15
C ILE A 284 17.96 -19.72 25.61
N ALA A 285 16.80 -19.92 25.02
CA ALA A 285 16.60 -19.92 23.57
C ALA A 285 17.00 -18.58 22.96
N ALA A 286 16.56 -17.45 23.53
CA ALA A 286 16.96 -16.11 23.09
C ALA A 286 18.49 -15.93 23.10
N THR A 287 19.14 -16.32 24.20
CA THR A 287 20.60 -16.18 24.34
C THR A 287 21.33 -17.03 23.30
N PHE A 288 20.87 -18.27 23.11
CA PHE A 288 21.43 -19.16 22.10
C PHE A 288 21.22 -18.62 20.69
N ALA A 289 19.99 -18.23 20.34
CA ALA A 289 19.61 -17.69 19.04
C ALA A 289 20.45 -16.45 18.66
N ALA A 290 20.60 -15.51 19.59
CA ALA A 290 21.43 -14.31 19.39
C ALA A 290 22.91 -14.69 19.21
N GLN A 291 23.43 -15.62 20.02
CA GLN A 291 24.82 -16.07 19.95
C GLN A 291 25.16 -16.72 18.60
N VAL A 292 24.25 -17.54 18.06
CA VAL A 292 24.45 -18.25 16.79
C VAL A 292 24.04 -17.42 15.56
N GLN A 293 23.63 -16.16 15.76
CA GLN A 293 23.09 -15.30 14.73
C GLN A 293 21.94 -15.96 13.96
N PHE A 294 21.03 -16.61 14.69
CA PHE A 294 19.94 -17.40 14.12
C PHE A 294 19.17 -16.58 13.09
N THR A 295 19.15 -17.06 11.84
CA THR A 295 18.54 -16.32 10.72
C THR A 295 17.50 -17.18 10.02
N ALA A 296 16.25 -16.71 9.96
CA ALA A 296 15.14 -17.45 9.37
C ALA A 296 14.53 -16.67 8.20
N SER A 297 14.08 -17.38 7.16
CA SER A 297 13.43 -16.80 5.98
C SER A 297 11.92 -16.90 6.08
N VAL A 298 11.18 -15.88 5.63
CA VAL A 298 9.71 -15.94 5.58
C VAL A 298 9.14 -15.05 4.47
N SER A 299 7.99 -15.43 3.91
CA SER A 299 7.26 -14.61 2.96
C SER A 299 6.81 -13.30 3.64
N SER A 300 7.26 -12.15 3.15
CA SER A 300 7.03 -10.86 3.82
C SER A 300 6.96 -9.70 2.83
N THR A 301 5.95 -8.84 3.01
CA THR A 301 5.74 -7.59 2.27
C THR A 301 6.88 -6.59 2.47
N ILE A 302 7.60 -6.69 3.59
CA ILE A 302 8.79 -5.88 3.91
C ILE A 302 9.86 -6.02 2.82
N ALA A 303 9.87 -7.12 2.06
CA ALA A 303 10.80 -7.28 0.95
C ALA A 303 10.61 -6.19 -0.12
N TRP A 304 9.41 -5.64 -0.32
CA TRP A 304 9.21 -4.45 -1.17
C TRP A 304 10.04 -3.27 -0.66
N CYS A 305 9.94 -2.99 0.64
CA CYS A 305 10.52 -1.83 1.29
C CYS A 305 12.02 -1.97 1.59
N HIS A 306 12.55 -3.19 1.58
CA HIS A 306 13.97 -3.46 1.78
C HIS A 306 14.80 -3.02 0.56
N PRO A 307 15.96 -2.33 0.75
CA PRO A 307 16.66 -2.12 2.02
C PRO A 307 16.51 -0.69 2.60
N PHE A 308 15.34 -0.07 2.45
CA PHE A 308 15.08 1.32 2.88
C PHE A 308 14.31 1.39 4.21
N ALA A 309 13.32 0.53 4.40
CA ALA A 309 12.57 0.44 5.64
C ALA A 309 12.53 -1.00 6.17
N PRO A 310 12.59 -1.20 7.51
CA PRO A 310 12.50 -2.51 8.13
C PRO A 310 11.06 -3.00 8.30
N PHE A 311 10.08 -2.32 7.71
CA PHE A 311 8.66 -2.63 7.80
C PHE A 311 7.89 -2.14 6.57
N SER A 312 6.67 -2.65 6.40
CA SER A 312 5.68 -2.12 5.45
C SER A 312 4.69 -1.21 6.19
N ILE A 313 4.30 -0.09 5.57
CA ILE A 313 3.31 0.84 6.15
C ILE A 313 1.98 0.13 6.40
N SER A 314 1.53 -0.68 5.43
CA SER A 314 0.27 -1.41 5.48
C SER A 314 0.23 -2.43 6.63
N ASP A 315 1.32 -3.15 6.84
CA ASP A 315 1.46 -4.11 7.94
C ASP A 315 1.46 -3.41 9.30
N GLU A 316 2.17 -2.28 9.42
CA GLU A 316 2.28 -1.55 10.68
C GLU A 316 0.94 -0.92 11.10
N ILE A 317 0.14 -0.40 10.17
CA ILE A 317 -1.21 0.10 10.46
C ILE A 317 -2.08 -1.01 11.04
N LEU A 318 -2.03 -2.22 10.46
CA LEU A 318 -2.78 -3.36 10.98
C LEU A 318 -2.23 -3.81 12.35
N LEU A 319 -0.91 -3.78 12.54
CA LEU A 319 -0.28 -4.07 13.83
C LEU A 319 -0.71 -3.10 14.93
N LEU A 320 -0.91 -1.81 14.62
CA LEU A 320 -1.44 -0.83 15.59
C LEU A 320 -2.84 -1.19 16.10
N LYS A 321 -3.66 -1.89 15.31
CA LYS A 321 -4.97 -2.42 15.73
C LYS A 321 -4.85 -3.71 16.54
N ILE A 322 -3.80 -4.51 16.30
CA ILE A 322 -3.58 -5.81 16.96
C ILE A 322 -2.91 -5.66 18.33
N TYR A 323 -1.91 -4.77 18.46
CA TYR A 323 -1.16 -4.60 19.72
C TYR A 323 -2.01 -4.31 20.97
N PRO A 324 -3.12 -3.54 20.89
CA PRO A 324 -4.02 -3.37 22.03
C PRO A 324 -4.68 -4.67 22.52
N ILE A 325 -4.78 -5.69 21.66
CA ILE A 325 -5.42 -6.98 21.95
C ILE A 325 -4.37 -8.04 22.28
N MET A 326 -3.23 -8.04 21.58
CA MET A 326 -2.16 -9.02 21.70
C MET A 326 -0.79 -8.34 21.70
N SER A 327 -0.03 -8.50 22.78
CA SER A 327 1.25 -7.79 22.97
C SER A 327 2.42 -8.35 22.14
N ALA A 328 2.32 -9.59 21.65
CA ALA A 328 3.41 -10.26 20.93
C ALA A 328 2.87 -11.16 19.79
N PRO A 329 2.24 -10.57 18.76
CA PRO A 329 1.72 -11.32 17.63
C PRO A 329 2.84 -11.91 16.78
N ASN A 330 2.59 -13.05 16.14
CA ASN A 330 3.43 -13.56 15.06
C ASN A 330 3.16 -12.75 13.78
N LYS A 331 4.01 -11.76 13.51
CA LYS A 331 3.79 -10.75 12.45
C LYS A 331 3.66 -11.36 11.05
N THR A 332 4.34 -12.48 10.82
CA THR A 332 4.50 -13.09 9.48
C THR A 332 3.20 -13.59 8.86
N ILE A 333 2.19 -13.89 9.67
CA ILE A 333 0.93 -14.49 9.19
C ILE A 333 -0.20 -13.47 9.02
N ILE A 334 -0.03 -12.26 9.58
CA ILE A 334 -1.11 -11.28 9.75
C ILE A 334 -1.70 -10.89 8.40
N ALA A 335 -0.86 -10.44 7.45
CA ALA A 335 -1.33 -10.03 6.13
C ALA A 335 -2.06 -11.18 5.40
N GLY A 336 -1.53 -12.41 5.48
CA GLY A 336 -2.15 -13.57 4.83
C GLY A 336 -3.51 -13.96 5.43
N VAL A 337 -3.68 -13.84 6.76
CA VAL A 337 -4.96 -14.11 7.44
C VAL A 337 -5.97 -13.01 7.13
N PHE A 338 -5.54 -11.75 7.14
CA PHE A 338 -6.37 -10.61 6.77
C PHE A 338 -6.92 -10.77 5.35
N ASP A 339 -6.05 -11.05 4.39
CA ASP A 339 -6.45 -11.21 2.99
C ASP A 339 -7.33 -12.44 2.76
N ALA A 340 -7.08 -13.55 3.49
CA ALA A 340 -7.91 -14.73 3.42
C ALA A 340 -9.37 -14.46 3.84
N LEU A 341 -9.58 -13.64 4.89
CA LEU A 341 -10.93 -13.30 5.32
C LEU A 341 -11.62 -12.35 4.34
N TRP A 342 -10.90 -11.34 3.84
CA TRP A 342 -11.42 -10.42 2.83
C TRP A 342 -11.89 -11.14 1.58
N LEU A 343 -11.06 -12.02 1.00
CA LEU A 343 -11.44 -12.85 -0.14
C LEU A 343 -12.64 -13.74 0.20
N SER A 344 -12.62 -14.40 1.36
CA SER A 344 -13.71 -15.29 1.80
C SER A 344 -15.04 -14.55 1.95
N ALA A 345 -15.03 -13.31 2.43
CA ALA A 345 -16.21 -12.49 2.60
C ALA A 345 -16.74 -11.96 1.26
N MET A 346 -15.88 -11.31 0.47
CA MET A 346 -16.27 -10.63 -0.77
C MET A 346 -16.91 -11.57 -1.80
N ILE A 347 -16.38 -12.78 -1.92
CA ILE A 347 -16.93 -13.81 -2.82
C ILE A 347 -18.39 -14.14 -2.49
N GLN A 348 -18.79 -13.98 -1.22
CA GLN A 348 -20.12 -14.33 -0.74
C GLN A 348 -21.10 -13.16 -0.73
N PHE A 349 -20.70 -11.96 -1.16
CA PHE A 349 -21.57 -10.77 -1.19
C PHE A 349 -22.88 -11.00 -1.98
N HIS A 350 -22.85 -11.80 -3.05
CA HIS A 350 -24.00 -12.05 -3.94
C HIS A 350 -24.39 -13.52 -4.07
N SER A 351 -23.96 -14.40 -3.15
CA SER A 351 -24.25 -15.85 -3.20
C SER A 351 -23.89 -16.51 -4.55
N PRO A 352 -22.59 -16.68 -4.85
CA PRO A 352 -22.14 -17.14 -6.16
C PRO A 352 -22.55 -18.59 -6.43
N ALA A 353 -22.74 -18.93 -7.71
CA ALA A 353 -23.08 -20.30 -8.11
C ALA A 353 -21.90 -21.28 -7.93
N ASN A 354 -20.66 -20.79 -8.05
CA ASN A 354 -19.43 -21.56 -7.92
C ASN A 354 -18.35 -20.75 -7.20
N LEU A 355 -17.99 -21.16 -5.99
CA LEU A 355 -17.02 -20.44 -5.15
C LEU A 355 -15.60 -20.46 -5.74
N LYS A 356 -15.18 -21.54 -6.40
CA LYS A 356 -13.83 -21.67 -6.97
C LYS A 356 -13.64 -20.71 -8.15
N GLU A 357 -14.63 -20.64 -9.03
CA GLU A 357 -14.63 -19.73 -10.18
C GLU A 357 -14.66 -18.27 -9.71
N GLU A 358 -15.49 -17.97 -8.73
CA GLU A 358 -15.61 -16.62 -8.15
C GLU A 358 -14.31 -16.18 -7.47
N LEU A 359 -13.66 -17.05 -6.67
CA LEU A 359 -12.34 -16.79 -6.09
C LEU A 359 -11.28 -16.51 -7.16
N SER A 360 -11.29 -17.31 -8.23
CA SER A 360 -10.35 -17.15 -9.34
C SER A 360 -10.59 -15.84 -10.10
N LEU A 361 -11.82 -15.34 -10.16
CA LEU A 361 -12.16 -14.07 -10.77
C LEU A 361 -11.76 -12.90 -9.87
N LEU A 362 -12.17 -12.91 -8.60
CA LEU A 362 -11.84 -11.86 -7.64
C LEU A 362 -10.33 -11.70 -7.45
N SER A 363 -9.58 -12.79 -7.33
CA SER A 363 -8.13 -12.75 -7.16
C SER A 363 -7.39 -12.01 -8.28
N GLN A 364 -7.91 -12.01 -9.52
CA GLN A 364 -7.28 -11.30 -10.64
C GLN A 364 -7.29 -9.76 -10.50
N ILE A 365 -8.14 -9.23 -9.63
CA ILE A 365 -8.40 -7.80 -9.46
C ILE A 365 -8.23 -7.36 -8.00
N TYR A 366 -7.90 -8.30 -7.10
CA TYR A 366 -7.76 -8.10 -5.67
C TYR A 366 -6.32 -7.75 -5.31
N VAL A 367 -6.15 -6.61 -4.64
CA VAL A 367 -4.90 -6.19 -4.01
C VAL A 367 -5.15 -6.08 -2.52
N GLY A 368 -4.57 -7.03 -1.80
CA GLY A 368 -4.62 -7.12 -0.36
C GLY A 368 -3.43 -6.47 0.33
N LEU A 369 -3.27 -6.73 1.62
CA LEU A 369 -2.08 -6.29 2.36
C LEU A 369 -0.81 -6.99 1.87
N LYS A 370 -0.91 -8.25 1.42
CA LYS A 370 0.20 -8.96 0.78
C LYS A 370 0.57 -8.41 -0.61
N GLY A 371 -0.21 -7.48 -1.16
CA GLY A 371 -0.11 -7.02 -2.54
C GLY A 371 -1.10 -7.74 -3.44
N ASN A 372 -0.74 -7.90 -4.71
CA ASN A 372 -1.60 -8.57 -5.68
C ASN A 372 -1.68 -10.06 -5.36
N ILE A 373 -2.89 -10.59 -5.11
CA ILE A 373 -3.06 -12.02 -4.84
C ILE A 373 -3.56 -12.68 -6.10
N SER A 374 -2.65 -13.14 -6.95
CA SER A 374 -2.99 -13.96 -8.11
C SER A 374 -2.70 -15.42 -7.81
N PHE A 375 -3.73 -16.25 -7.94
CA PHE A 375 -3.57 -17.71 -7.87
C PHE A 375 -3.26 -18.28 -9.25
N ASP A 376 -2.29 -19.17 -9.30
CA ASP A 376 -2.06 -20.00 -10.48
C ASP A 376 -3.16 -21.07 -10.62
N LYS A 377 -3.06 -21.90 -11.66
CA LYS A 377 -4.03 -22.98 -11.91
C LYS A 377 -4.12 -24.02 -10.78
N ASN A 378 -3.13 -24.08 -9.90
CA ASN A 378 -3.05 -24.99 -8.76
C ASN A 378 -3.49 -24.29 -7.45
N GLY A 379 -3.99 -23.05 -7.52
CA GLY A 379 -4.40 -22.30 -6.33
C GLY A 379 -3.24 -21.68 -5.56
N ASP A 380 -2.03 -21.59 -6.12
CA ASP A 380 -0.86 -21.05 -5.44
C ASP A 380 -0.60 -19.58 -5.78
N CYS A 381 -0.21 -18.78 -4.79
CA CYS A 381 0.23 -17.41 -5.01
C CYS A 381 1.54 -17.35 -5.81
N SER A 382 1.58 -16.50 -6.84
CA SER A 382 2.68 -16.41 -7.82
C SER A 382 3.84 -15.47 -7.43
N ASP A 383 3.63 -14.58 -6.45
CA ASP A 383 4.61 -13.59 -6.02
C ASP A 383 5.73 -14.20 -5.15
N ILE A 384 6.97 -13.78 -5.41
CA ILE A 384 8.16 -14.24 -4.66
C ILE A 384 8.73 -13.10 -3.86
N MET A 385 8.53 -13.19 -2.55
CA MET A 385 8.86 -12.10 -1.63
C MET A 385 9.33 -12.66 -0.30
N TYR A 386 10.63 -12.74 -0.09
CA TYR A 386 11.19 -13.27 1.14
C TYR A 386 12.07 -12.25 1.85
N CYS A 387 11.87 -12.12 3.16
CA CYS A 387 12.82 -11.45 4.05
C CYS A 387 13.58 -12.49 4.87
N LEU A 388 14.81 -12.13 5.22
CA LEU A 388 15.70 -12.90 6.08
C LEU A 388 15.78 -12.16 7.41
N PHE A 389 15.22 -12.73 8.47
CA PHE A 389 15.20 -12.14 9.81
C PHE A 389 16.26 -12.80 10.67
N GLN A 390 17.11 -12.00 11.30
CA GLN A 390 18.13 -12.45 12.24
C GLN A 390 17.75 -12.06 13.66
N PHE A 391 17.86 -13.01 14.59
CA PHE A 391 17.65 -12.76 16.00
C PHE A 391 18.86 -12.04 16.60
N ASP A 392 18.62 -10.94 17.32
CA ASP A 392 19.67 -10.08 17.86
C ASP A 392 19.84 -10.19 19.40
N PRO A 393 20.92 -9.62 19.96
CA PRO A 393 21.16 -9.64 21.41
C PRO A 393 20.15 -8.91 22.28
N ASN A 394 19.34 -8.01 21.71
CA ASN A 394 18.26 -7.29 22.41
C ASN A 394 16.97 -8.12 22.48
N ARG A 395 17.00 -9.36 21.99
CA ARG A 395 15.85 -10.27 21.88
C ARG A 395 14.80 -9.79 20.88
N THR A 396 15.25 -9.05 19.87
CA THR A 396 14.44 -8.59 18.75
C THR A 396 14.88 -9.27 17.45
N TRP A 397 14.06 -9.12 16.42
CA TRP A 397 14.34 -9.61 15.08
C TRP A 397 14.67 -8.43 14.17
N ALA A 398 15.72 -8.57 13.37
CA ALA A 398 16.15 -7.57 12.41
C ALA A 398 16.16 -8.14 10.99
N VAL A 399 15.72 -7.36 10.01
CA VAL A 399 15.79 -7.76 8.60
C VAL A 399 17.25 -7.64 8.14
N VAL A 400 17.88 -8.76 7.80
CA VAL A 400 19.28 -8.84 7.34
C VAL A 400 19.43 -9.15 5.86
N GLY A 401 18.31 -9.30 5.16
CA GLY A 401 18.29 -9.40 3.71
C GLY A 401 16.88 -9.59 3.17
N SER A 402 16.77 -9.46 1.85
CA SER A 402 15.56 -9.75 1.10
C SER A 402 15.89 -10.46 -0.20
N TYR A 403 14.92 -11.22 -0.69
CA TYR A 403 14.93 -11.89 -1.98
C TYR A 403 13.55 -11.69 -2.61
N LYS A 404 13.48 -10.94 -3.71
CA LYS A 404 12.21 -10.63 -4.39
C LYS A 404 12.31 -10.85 -5.88
N GLY A 405 11.21 -11.29 -6.49
CA GLY A 405 11.13 -11.50 -7.93
C GLY A 405 9.73 -11.81 -8.43
N PHE A 406 9.58 -11.80 -9.75
CA PHE A 406 8.32 -12.12 -10.43
C PHE A 406 8.48 -13.37 -11.29
N THR A 407 7.43 -14.18 -11.34
CA THR A 407 7.33 -15.37 -12.20
C THR A 407 6.53 -15.07 -13.47
N TYR A 408 6.91 -15.69 -14.59
CA TYR A 408 6.03 -15.80 -15.77
C TYR A 408 5.01 -16.94 -15.56
N ASP A 409 3.94 -16.97 -16.35
CA ASP A 409 2.96 -18.08 -16.38
C ASP A 409 3.60 -19.46 -16.60
N ASP A 410 4.79 -19.51 -17.21
CA ASP A 410 5.54 -20.75 -17.43
C ASP A 410 6.42 -21.17 -16.24
N GLY A 411 6.36 -20.42 -15.14
CA GLY A 411 7.11 -20.63 -13.90
C GLY A 411 8.55 -20.11 -13.93
N SER A 412 9.01 -19.48 -15.02
CA SER A 412 10.36 -18.93 -15.09
C SER A 412 10.47 -17.57 -14.40
N LEU A 413 11.60 -17.33 -13.72
CA LEU A 413 11.88 -16.08 -13.00
C LEU A 413 12.32 -14.98 -13.97
N THR A 414 11.63 -13.83 -13.95
CA THR A 414 11.88 -12.72 -14.87
C THR A 414 13.03 -11.81 -14.38
N HIS A 415 13.03 -11.55 -13.07
CA HIS A 415 13.96 -10.67 -12.37
C HIS A 415 14.01 -11.11 -10.91
N VAL A 416 15.23 -11.27 -10.39
CA VAL A 416 15.47 -11.56 -8.98
C VAL A 416 16.36 -10.46 -8.43
N GLU A 417 15.90 -9.80 -7.38
CA GLU A 417 16.68 -8.87 -6.59
C GLU A 417 17.01 -9.52 -5.24
N PHE A 418 18.30 -9.53 -4.93
CA PHE A 418 18.80 -9.96 -3.63
C PHE A 418 19.57 -8.81 -3.00
N SER A 419 19.27 -8.56 -1.73
CA SER A 419 19.99 -7.60 -0.91
C SER A 419 20.31 -8.25 0.42
N ASP A 420 21.54 -8.12 0.89
CA ASP A 420 21.97 -8.58 2.21
C ASP A 420 22.28 -7.42 3.17
N LYS A 421 21.78 -6.21 2.84
CA LYS A 421 21.84 -5.05 3.71
C LYS A 421 20.99 -5.31 4.94
N ALA A 422 21.59 -5.16 6.10
CA ALA A 422 20.89 -5.30 7.36
C ALA A 422 20.31 -3.96 7.83
N LEU A 423 19.09 -4.03 8.34
CA LEU A 423 18.38 -2.95 9.02
C LEU A 423 18.29 -3.33 10.49
N TYR A 424 19.36 -3.05 11.23
CA TYR A 424 19.49 -3.44 12.63
C TYR A 424 18.83 -2.43 13.56
N TRP A 425 18.30 -2.96 14.65
CA TRP A 425 18.13 -2.17 15.87
C TRP A 425 19.52 -1.93 16.49
N ASP A 426 20.00 -0.69 16.45
CA ASP A 426 21.26 -0.31 17.09
C ASP A 426 21.08 0.18 18.54
N GLY A 427 19.84 0.22 19.04
CA GLY A 427 19.52 0.72 20.38
C GLY A 427 19.62 2.22 20.55
N THR A 428 19.70 2.97 19.44
CA THR A 428 19.75 4.41 19.45
C THR A 428 18.39 5.02 19.13
N ASP A 429 18.16 6.20 19.68
CA ASP A 429 16.95 6.97 19.43
C ASP A 429 16.96 7.47 17.99
N LYS A 430 15.87 7.20 17.27
CA LYS A 430 15.67 7.65 15.90
C LYS A 430 14.80 8.89 15.91
N THR A 431 15.43 10.06 15.73
CA THR A 431 14.74 11.35 15.81
C THR A 431 14.95 12.22 14.59
N ALA A 432 13.89 12.85 14.11
CA ALA A 432 13.97 13.81 12.99
C ALA A 432 12.95 14.95 13.17
N LYS A 433 13.23 16.10 12.52
CA LYS A 433 12.31 17.23 12.45
C LYS A 433 11.91 17.49 11.01
N ILE A 434 10.62 17.69 10.79
CA ILE A 434 10.04 18.01 9.48
C ILE A 434 9.34 19.36 9.62
N GLY A 435 9.69 20.30 8.76
CA GLY A 435 8.97 21.57 8.66
C GLY A 435 7.65 21.36 7.92
N VAL A 436 6.59 22.05 8.30
CA VAL A 436 5.29 21.96 7.63
C VAL A 436 4.75 23.35 7.39
N LEU A 437 4.55 23.70 6.12
CA LEU A 437 4.01 24.99 5.69
C LEU A 437 2.58 24.78 5.20
N LEU A 438 1.59 25.23 5.98
CA LEU A 438 0.18 25.05 5.67
C LEU A 438 -0.53 26.39 5.59
N SER A 439 -1.46 26.52 4.64
CA SER A 439 -2.41 27.62 4.57
C SER A 439 -3.52 27.40 5.61
N LEU A 440 -3.26 27.60 6.91
CA LEU A 440 -4.26 27.37 7.98
C LEU A 440 -5.28 28.51 8.06
N THR A 441 -4.90 29.67 7.55
CA THR A 441 -5.76 30.83 7.30
C THR A 441 -5.60 31.34 5.85
N GLY A 442 -6.39 32.34 5.46
CA GLY A 442 -6.40 32.89 4.10
C GLY A 442 -7.37 32.19 3.15
N SER A 443 -7.16 32.36 1.84
CA SER A 443 -8.09 31.89 0.80
C SER A 443 -8.11 30.37 0.57
N TYR A 444 -7.17 29.62 1.17
CA TYR A 444 -7.09 28.16 1.06
C TYR A 444 -7.16 27.45 2.44
N ALA A 445 -7.75 28.14 3.42
CA ALA A 445 -7.82 27.71 4.81
C ALA A 445 -8.55 26.37 4.99
N GLU A 446 -9.62 26.13 4.23
CA GLU A 446 -10.38 24.88 4.34
C GLU A 446 -9.47 23.67 4.08
N THR A 447 -8.65 23.75 3.04
CA THR A 447 -7.73 22.67 2.68
C THR A 447 -6.58 22.55 3.65
N GLY A 448 -6.00 23.67 4.11
CA GLY A 448 -4.91 23.61 5.10
C GLY A 448 -5.35 23.00 6.43
N GLN A 449 -6.57 23.26 6.90
CA GLN A 449 -7.10 22.65 8.12
C GLN A 449 -7.35 21.14 7.97
N ARG A 450 -7.86 20.70 6.81
CA ARG A 450 -8.03 19.26 6.52
C ARG A 450 -6.69 18.53 6.45
N ILE A 451 -5.70 19.13 5.80
CA ILE A 451 -4.33 18.59 5.74
C ILE A 451 -3.67 18.58 7.12
N LEU A 452 -3.92 19.56 7.99
CA LEU A 452 -3.40 19.50 9.35
C LEU A 452 -3.93 18.26 10.10
N SER A 453 -5.23 17.95 9.97
CA SER A 453 -5.84 16.76 10.58
C SER A 453 -5.24 15.46 10.04
N THR A 454 -5.02 15.35 8.73
CA THR A 454 -4.43 14.15 8.11
C THR A 454 -2.96 13.94 8.51
N LEU A 455 -2.19 15.03 8.63
CA LEU A 455 -0.79 14.99 9.07
C LEU A 455 -0.67 14.60 10.54
N GLN A 456 -1.62 15.02 11.38
CA GLN A 456 -1.68 14.59 12.77
C GLN A 456 -1.86 13.08 12.89
N THR A 457 -2.73 12.47 12.07
CA THR A 457 -2.86 11.01 12.03
C THR A 457 -1.55 10.33 11.65
N SER A 458 -0.93 10.74 10.53
CA SER A 458 0.36 10.17 10.09
C SER A 458 1.44 10.34 11.17
N TYR A 459 1.49 11.50 11.82
CA TYR A 459 2.41 11.75 12.93
C TYR A 459 2.17 10.81 14.12
N GLU A 460 0.92 10.57 14.51
CA GLU A 460 0.56 9.66 15.61
C GLU A 460 1.01 8.23 15.31
N GLU A 461 0.74 7.76 14.10
CA GLU A 461 1.09 6.42 13.62
C GLU A 461 2.60 6.22 13.48
N ILE A 462 3.30 7.11 12.75
CA ILE A 462 4.75 7.03 12.56
C ILE A 462 5.44 7.00 13.92
N ASN A 463 5.03 7.85 14.85
CA ASN A 463 5.62 7.87 16.18
C ASN A 463 5.28 6.63 17.01
N ALA A 464 4.08 6.05 16.87
CA ALA A 464 3.75 4.78 17.52
C ALA A 464 4.64 3.66 16.99
N ILE A 465 4.83 3.60 15.67
CA ILE A 465 5.65 2.59 14.99
C ILE A 465 7.12 2.76 15.32
N LEU A 466 7.61 3.99 15.38
CA LEU A 466 8.97 4.30 15.82
C LEU A 466 9.24 3.78 17.23
N ARG A 467 8.30 3.95 18.16
CA ARG A 467 8.45 3.45 19.53
C ARG A 467 8.33 1.92 19.64
N ASN A 468 7.62 1.30 18.71
CA ASN A 468 7.44 -0.16 18.67
C ASN A 468 8.62 -0.88 18.01
N ASN A 469 9.22 -0.27 16.99
CA ASN A 469 10.26 -0.87 16.15
C ASN A 469 11.66 -0.28 16.37
N TYR A 470 11.77 0.84 17.10
CA TYR A 470 12.99 1.43 17.66
C TYR A 470 12.73 1.78 19.13
N THR A 471 13.51 2.66 19.76
CA THR A 471 13.37 2.93 21.20
C THR A 471 12.07 3.69 21.56
N PRO A 472 11.61 3.63 22.82
CA PRO A 472 10.50 4.47 23.31
C PRO A 472 10.75 5.99 23.19
N HIS A 473 11.98 6.41 22.90
CA HIS A 473 12.38 7.81 22.71
C HIS A 473 12.53 8.19 21.23
N SER A 474 12.44 7.24 20.31
CA SER A 474 12.39 7.52 18.87
C SER A 474 11.12 8.28 18.52
N SER A 475 11.26 9.34 17.72
CA SER A 475 10.14 10.18 17.30
C SER A 475 10.49 11.09 16.12
N ILE A 476 9.51 11.36 15.26
CA ILE A 476 9.54 12.56 14.40
C ILE A 476 8.82 13.72 15.09
N GLU A 477 9.21 14.95 14.79
CA GLU A 477 8.53 16.18 15.20
C GLU A 477 8.10 16.96 13.94
N LEU A 478 6.81 17.34 13.87
CA LEU A 478 6.29 18.25 12.85
C LEU A 478 6.30 19.68 13.39
N ILE A 479 7.04 20.57 12.74
CA ILE A 479 7.07 22.01 13.06
C ILE A 479 6.15 22.74 12.08
N VAL A 480 4.91 22.96 12.51
CA VAL A 480 3.84 23.54 11.68
C VAL A 480 3.85 25.06 11.74
N GLU A 481 3.85 25.70 10.58
CA GLU A 481 3.74 27.15 10.40
C GLU A 481 2.56 27.49 9.49
N ASP A 482 1.75 28.47 9.91
CA ASP A 482 0.70 29.05 9.05
C ASP A 482 1.32 30.01 8.04
N THR A 483 1.03 29.79 6.77
CA THR A 483 1.44 30.64 5.66
C THR A 483 0.38 31.66 5.24
N GLU A 484 -0.83 31.58 5.80
CA GLU A 484 -1.95 32.48 5.52
C GLU A 484 -2.37 32.54 4.04
N SER A 485 -2.04 31.49 3.26
CA SER A 485 -2.15 31.48 1.79
C SER A 485 -1.33 32.59 1.09
N ASP A 486 -0.32 33.16 1.76
CA ASP A 486 0.46 34.30 1.29
C ASP A 486 1.91 33.88 0.93
N PRO A 487 2.35 34.11 -0.33
CA PRO A 487 3.70 33.72 -0.77
C PRO A 487 4.86 34.40 0.00
N ALA A 488 4.70 35.65 0.42
CA ALA A 488 5.75 36.34 1.17
C ALA A 488 5.86 35.79 2.61
N ILE A 489 4.73 35.43 3.23
CA ILE A 489 4.73 34.75 4.52
C ILE A 489 5.33 33.35 4.38
N ALA A 490 4.96 32.57 3.37
CA ALA A 490 5.56 31.25 3.12
C ALA A 490 7.10 31.32 2.99
N LEU A 491 7.64 32.30 2.25
CA LEU A 491 9.08 32.55 2.17
C LEU A 491 9.69 32.91 3.53
N GLN A 492 9.02 33.74 4.32
CA GLN A 492 9.50 34.05 5.67
C GLN A 492 9.53 32.79 6.55
N LYS A 493 8.51 31.94 6.50
CA LYS A 493 8.39 30.73 7.31
C LYS A 493 9.41 29.66 6.93
N ILE A 494 9.67 29.44 5.63
CA ILE A 494 10.71 28.49 5.23
C ILE A 494 12.10 28.93 5.68
N MET A 495 12.39 30.24 5.65
CA MET A 495 13.64 30.78 6.19
C MET A 495 13.76 30.53 7.70
N GLN A 496 12.67 30.70 8.45
CA GLN A 496 12.62 30.41 9.89
C GLN A 496 12.81 28.92 10.21
N LEU A 497 12.29 28.02 9.37
CA LEU A 497 12.52 26.58 9.50
C LEU A 497 13.99 26.24 9.21
N HIS A 498 14.57 26.81 8.15
CA HIS A 498 15.97 26.62 7.81
C HIS A 498 16.92 27.11 8.92
N ASP A 499 16.62 28.26 9.54
CA ASP A 499 17.38 28.79 10.70
C ASP A 499 17.37 27.84 11.90
N GLN A 500 16.37 26.96 12.01
CA GLN A 500 16.29 25.89 13.02
C GLN A 500 17.01 24.60 12.61
N GLY A 501 17.67 24.59 11.44
CA GLY A 501 18.38 23.44 10.88
C GLY A 501 17.50 22.43 10.15
N ILE A 502 16.23 22.77 9.87
CA ILE A 502 15.30 21.89 9.16
C ILE A 502 15.60 21.97 7.66
N ARG A 503 15.72 20.82 7.00
CA ARG A 503 15.90 20.72 5.53
C ARG A 503 14.79 19.98 4.80
N PHE A 504 13.91 19.29 5.51
CA PHE A 504 12.82 18.50 4.94
C PHE A 504 11.50 19.21 5.27
N VAL A 505 10.73 19.58 4.24
CA VAL A 505 9.54 20.44 4.38
C VAL A 505 8.34 19.88 3.62
N ILE A 506 7.24 19.64 4.34
CA ILE A 506 5.93 19.37 3.74
C ILE A 506 5.23 20.69 3.43
N GLY A 507 4.69 20.82 2.22
CA GLY A 507 4.12 22.08 1.73
C GLY A 507 5.19 23.02 1.16
N PRO A 508 4.86 24.28 0.81
CA PRO A 508 3.55 24.93 0.99
C PRO A 508 2.47 24.36 0.06
N LEU A 509 1.22 24.78 0.31
CA LEU A 509 0.06 24.17 -0.32
C LEU A 509 -0.30 24.79 -1.67
N THR A 510 -0.19 26.10 -1.83
CA THR A 510 -0.54 26.75 -3.11
C THR A 510 0.67 26.81 -4.04
N SER A 511 0.42 26.82 -5.36
CA SER A 511 1.48 26.98 -6.36
C SER A 511 2.16 28.35 -6.29
N ALA A 512 1.46 29.38 -5.83
CA ALA A 512 2.05 30.72 -5.64
C ALA A 512 3.05 30.73 -4.48
N GLU A 513 2.70 30.10 -3.36
CA GLU A 513 3.63 29.93 -2.24
C GLU A 513 4.81 29.04 -2.63
N LEU A 514 4.58 27.90 -3.32
CA LEU A 514 5.65 26.99 -3.72
C LEU A 514 6.67 27.65 -4.66
N GLU A 515 6.19 28.43 -5.64
CA GLU A 515 7.07 29.23 -6.50
C GLU A 515 7.91 30.21 -5.69
N SER A 516 7.31 30.89 -4.69
CA SER A 516 8.02 31.89 -3.89
C SER A 516 9.14 31.33 -3.02
N VAL A 517 9.01 30.08 -2.55
CA VAL A 517 10.03 29.42 -1.71
C VAL A 517 11.08 28.68 -2.54
N SER A 518 10.78 28.37 -3.80
CA SER A 518 11.56 27.44 -4.63
C SER A 518 13.06 27.80 -4.72
N ALA A 519 13.38 29.04 -5.10
CA ALA A 519 14.77 29.47 -5.26
C ALA A 519 15.56 29.39 -3.95
N TYR A 520 14.93 29.76 -2.83
CA TYR A 520 15.58 29.67 -1.52
C TYR A 520 15.81 28.22 -1.11
N ALA A 521 14.83 27.34 -1.32
CA ALA A 521 14.94 25.92 -1.00
C ALA A 521 16.08 25.26 -1.79
N VAL A 522 16.17 25.51 -3.10
CA VAL A 522 17.22 24.98 -3.97
C VAL A 522 18.60 25.51 -3.57
N GLU A 523 18.73 26.83 -3.31
CA GLU A 523 20.01 27.43 -2.90
C GLU A 523 20.53 26.88 -1.56
N ASN A 524 19.63 26.46 -0.67
CA ASN A 524 19.96 25.97 0.67
C ASN A 524 19.84 24.43 0.81
N GLU A 525 19.74 23.71 -0.31
CA GLU A 525 19.68 22.24 -0.35
C GLU A 525 18.52 21.68 0.52
N MET A 526 17.40 22.38 0.57
CA MET A 526 16.18 21.92 1.24
C MET A 526 15.35 21.06 0.28
N ILE A 527 14.80 19.97 0.79
CA ILE A 527 13.87 19.11 0.07
C ILE A 527 12.44 19.50 0.42
N ILE A 528 11.64 19.82 -0.59
CA ILE A 528 10.22 20.11 -0.42
C ILE A 528 9.38 18.98 -1.01
N ILE A 529 8.37 18.52 -0.27
CA ILE A 529 7.28 17.69 -0.79
C ILE A 529 5.98 18.48 -0.66
N SER A 530 5.46 18.99 -1.77
CA SER A 530 4.14 19.66 -1.77
C SER A 530 3.03 18.66 -2.07
N PRO A 531 2.00 18.55 -1.20
CA PRO A 531 0.91 17.62 -1.38
C PRO A 531 -0.23 18.17 -2.27
N THR A 532 -0.18 19.44 -2.69
CA THR A 532 -1.33 20.10 -3.35
C THR A 532 -0.98 21.02 -4.51
N SER A 533 0.25 21.49 -4.66
CA SER A 533 0.59 22.39 -5.77
C SER A 533 0.60 21.65 -7.11
N THR A 534 -0.07 22.20 -8.13
CA THR A 534 -0.25 21.56 -9.44
C THR A 534 0.29 22.37 -10.63
N ALA A 535 0.72 23.63 -10.45
CA ALA A 535 1.12 24.48 -11.59
C ALA A 535 2.23 23.83 -12.42
N SER A 536 2.02 23.71 -13.74
CA SER A 536 2.97 23.04 -14.64
C SER A 536 4.33 23.73 -14.74
N SER A 537 4.41 25.03 -14.40
CA SER A 537 5.66 25.79 -14.37
C SER A 537 6.64 25.33 -13.28
N LEU A 538 6.15 24.59 -12.27
CA LEU A 538 6.91 24.08 -11.13
C LEU A 538 7.45 22.66 -11.33
N ASN A 539 7.11 22.00 -12.44
CA ASN A 539 7.72 20.73 -12.84
C ASN A 539 9.14 21.00 -13.36
N ARG A 540 10.15 20.79 -12.52
CA ARG A 540 11.54 21.20 -12.73
C ARG A 540 12.50 20.15 -12.16
N GLU A 541 13.63 19.95 -12.82
CA GLU A 541 14.71 19.08 -12.30
C GLU A 541 15.42 19.80 -11.11
N ASP A 542 14.81 19.81 -9.93
CA ASP A 542 15.34 20.43 -8.71
C ASP A 542 15.00 19.64 -7.41
N THR A 543 15.02 20.29 -6.24
CA THR A 543 14.79 19.66 -4.92
C THR A 543 13.33 19.69 -4.46
N ILE A 544 12.41 20.01 -5.37
CA ILE A 544 10.97 20.08 -5.12
C ILE A 544 10.30 18.86 -5.74
N PHE A 545 9.50 18.17 -4.93
CA PHE A 545 8.72 17.03 -5.34
C PHE A 545 7.24 17.30 -5.05
N ARG A 546 6.35 16.79 -5.90
CA ARG A 546 4.91 17.02 -5.77
C ARG A 546 4.16 15.72 -5.90
N LEU A 547 3.32 15.42 -4.91
CA LEU A 547 2.52 14.18 -4.88
C LEU A 547 1.23 14.27 -5.70
N MET A 548 1.05 15.34 -6.47
CA MET A 548 -0.09 15.57 -7.35
C MET A 548 0.33 15.53 -8.81
N LEU A 549 -0.60 15.17 -9.69
CA LEU A 549 -0.46 15.41 -11.11
C LEU A 549 -0.52 16.92 -11.39
N ASN A 550 0.24 17.39 -12.37
CA ASN A 550 0.22 18.80 -12.75
C ASN A 550 -0.99 19.22 -13.61
N ASP A 551 -1.19 20.53 -13.67
CA ASP A 551 -2.29 21.20 -14.35
C ASP A 551 -2.35 20.88 -15.84
N ARG A 552 -1.23 20.54 -16.50
CA ARG A 552 -1.23 20.09 -17.90
C ARG A 552 -2.04 18.81 -18.06
N LYS A 553 -1.86 17.84 -17.15
CA LYS A 553 -2.60 16.58 -17.16
C LYS A 553 -4.08 16.81 -16.80
N GLN A 554 -4.37 17.61 -15.78
CA GLN A 554 -5.75 17.93 -15.37
C GLN A 554 -6.51 18.71 -16.46
N SER A 555 -5.87 19.73 -17.04
CA SER A 555 -6.42 20.55 -18.12
C SER A 555 -6.85 19.71 -19.31
N LYS A 556 -6.08 18.67 -19.63
CA LYS A 556 -6.41 17.73 -20.71
C LYS A 556 -7.65 16.90 -20.39
N ALA A 557 -7.73 16.34 -19.18
CA ALA A 557 -8.89 15.59 -18.71
C ALA A 557 -10.17 16.46 -18.74
N LEU A 558 -10.09 17.68 -18.22
CA LEU A 558 -11.21 18.60 -18.17
C LEU A 558 -11.66 19.05 -19.57
N ALA A 559 -10.70 19.34 -20.47
CA ALA A 559 -11.00 19.68 -21.86
C ALA A 559 -11.70 18.52 -22.59
N ALA A 560 -11.26 17.28 -22.38
CA ALA A 560 -11.90 16.09 -22.94
C ALA A 560 -13.35 15.94 -22.47
N LEU A 561 -13.62 16.12 -21.18
CA LEU A 561 -14.99 16.06 -20.64
C LEU A 561 -15.89 17.15 -21.25
N ILE A 562 -15.41 18.40 -21.28
CA ILE A 562 -16.18 19.54 -21.82
C ILE A 562 -16.56 19.30 -23.28
N MET A 563 -15.64 18.74 -24.07
CA MET A 563 -15.88 18.42 -25.48
C MET A 563 -16.81 17.23 -25.69
N ASP A 564 -16.70 16.20 -24.85
CA ASP A 564 -17.61 15.07 -24.89
C ASP A 564 -19.06 15.51 -24.60
N GLN A 565 -19.23 16.51 -23.73
CA GLN A 565 -20.51 17.18 -23.50
C GLN A 565 -20.92 18.19 -24.60
N HIS A 566 -20.24 18.19 -25.74
CA HIS A 566 -20.53 18.97 -26.94
C HIS A 566 -20.38 20.50 -26.79
N TYR A 567 -19.65 20.99 -25.79
CA TYR A 567 -19.25 22.39 -25.72
C TYR A 567 -18.03 22.63 -26.63
N THR A 568 -18.11 23.66 -27.47
CA THR A 568 -17.07 23.99 -28.47
C THR A 568 -16.38 25.33 -28.19
N GLN A 569 -16.82 26.04 -27.14
CA GLN A 569 -16.21 27.25 -26.62
C GLN A 569 -16.07 27.12 -25.11
N ALA A 570 -15.03 27.73 -24.55
CA ALA A 570 -14.83 27.79 -23.11
C ALA A 570 -14.39 29.20 -22.70
N VAL A 571 -14.82 29.61 -21.52
CA VAL A 571 -14.33 30.83 -20.88
C VAL A 571 -13.80 30.47 -19.51
N VAL A 572 -12.53 30.80 -19.25
CA VAL A 572 -11.88 30.51 -17.97
C VAL A 572 -11.93 31.74 -17.08
N LEU A 573 -12.63 31.66 -15.94
CA LEU A 573 -12.57 32.65 -14.87
C LEU A 573 -11.50 32.19 -13.88
N TYR A 574 -10.40 32.93 -13.74
CA TYR A 574 -9.24 32.47 -12.97
C TYR A 574 -8.64 33.54 -12.07
N ARG A 575 -8.16 33.11 -10.90
CA ARG A 575 -7.33 33.95 -10.02
C ARG A 575 -5.99 34.28 -10.70
N ASN A 576 -5.56 35.53 -10.62
CA ASN A 576 -4.38 36.01 -11.33
C ASN A 576 -3.08 35.78 -10.53
N ASP A 577 -2.72 34.52 -10.35
CA ASP A 577 -1.47 34.07 -9.72
C ASP A 577 -0.84 32.89 -10.49
N THR A 578 0.23 32.31 -9.95
CA THR A 578 0.95 31.18 -10.54
C THR A 578 0.04 29.99 -10.87
N TYR A 579 -0.98 29.72 -10.04
CA TYR A 579 -1.91 28.62 -10.26
C TYR A 579 -2.91 28.98 -11.36
N GLY A 580 -3.72 30.02 -11.16
CA GLY A 580 -4.84 30.30 -12.07
C GLY A 580 -4.40 30.72 -13.47
N ALA A 581 -3.34 31.53 -13.56
CA ALA A 581 -2.80 31.92 -14.87
C ALA A 581 -2.11 30.76 -15.58
N GLY A 582 -1.44 29.88 -14.82
CA GLY A 582 -0.81 28.66 -15.35
C GLY A 582 -1.84 27.69 -15.91
N PHE A 583 -2.86 27.35 -15.11
CA PHE A 583 -3.96 26.49 -15.53
C PHE A 583 -4.68 27.04 -16.77
N TYR A 584 -4.93 28.35 -16.84
CA TYR A 584 -5.55 28.95 -18.03
C TYR A 584 -4.75 28.67 -19.31
N GLN A 585 -3.42 28.78 -19.27
CA GLN A 585 -2.58 28.49 -20.45
C GLN A 585 -2.57 27.00 -20.81
N ASP A 586 -2.52 26.12 -19.82
CA ASP A 586 -2.56 24.67 -20.03
C ASP A 586 -3.91 24.22 -20.58
N PHE A 587 -5.01 24.72 -20.02
CA PHE A 587 -6.37 24.44 -20.48
C PHE A 587 -6.59 24.95 -21.90
N LYS A 588 -6.20 26.19 -22.20
CA LYS A 588 -6.27 26.73 -23.55
C LYS A 588 -5.52 25.85 -24.55
N SER A 589 -4.30 25.45 -24.22
CA SER A 589 -3.49 24.57 -25.08
C SER A 589 -4.15 23.22 -25.29
N SER A 590 -4.69 22.59 -24.24
CA SER A 590 -5.37 21.30 -24.32
C SER A 590 -6.67 21.36 -25.14
N PHE A 591 -7.48 22.40 -24.96
CA PHE A 591 -8.73 22.59 -25.69
C PHE A 591 -8.49 22.85 -27.19
N GLU A 592 -7.44 23.63 -27.50
CA GLU A 592 -6.98 23.87 -28.88
C GLU A 592 -6.51 22.57 -29.57
N LEU A 593 -5.75 21.72 -28.86
CA LEU A 593 -5.27 20.44 -29.38
C LEU A 593 -6.39 19.46 -29.72
N LEU A 594 -7.49 19.51 -28.99
CA LEU A 594 -8.67 18.70 -29.25
C LEU A 594 -9.55 19.27 -30.39
N GLY A 595 -9.17 20.40 -30.99
CA GLY A 595 -9.76 20.92 -32.24
C GLY A 595 -10.62 22.17 -32.08
N ASN A 596 -10.67 22.81 -30.90
CA ASN A 596 -11.46 24.02 -30.64
C ASN A 596 -10.58 25.22 -30.27
N PRO A 597 -10.49 26.27 -31.11
CA PRO A 597 -9.58 27.40 -30.85
C PRO A 597 -10.13 28.51 -29.93
N ALA A 598 -11.38 28.39 -29.46
CA ALA A 598 -12.09 29.47 -28.78
C ALA A 598 -12.06 29.29 -27.26
N VAL A 599 -10.96 29.71 -26.64
CA VAL A 599 -10.81 29.82 -25.17
C VAL A 599 -10.46 31.25 -24.76
N ASP A 600 -11.42 31.94 -24.16
CA ASP A 600 -11.23 33.26 -23.56
C ASP A 600 -10.93 33.15 -22.06
N GLY A 601 -10.31 34.18 -21.49
CA GLY A 601 -9.90 34.20 -20.09
C GLY A 601 -10.30 35.51 -19.39
N VAL A 602 -10.83 35.41 -18.18
CA VAL A 602 -11.16 36.53 -17.29
C VAL A 602 -10.34 36.40 -16.00
N PRO A 603 -9.24 37.13 -15.85
CA PRO A 603 -8.48 37.15 -14.61
C PRO A 603 -9.19 37.98 -13.53
N TYR A 604 -9.04 37.60 -12.26
CA TYR A 604 -9.34 38.46 -11.09
C TYR A 604 -8.16 38.51 -10.11
N ASP A 605 -8.04 39.61 -9.36
CA ASP A 605 -6.99 39.77 -8.35
C ASP A 605 -7.24 38.86 -7.16
N VAL A 606 -6.19 38.25 -6.59
CA VAL A 606 -6.31 37.33 -5.44
C VAL A 606 -6.90 37.98 -4.18
N ASN A 607 -6.87 39.31 -4.09
CA ASN A 607 -7.46 40.07 -2.98
C ASN A 607 -8.86 40.61 -3.31
N THR A 608 -9.48 40.15 -4.40
CA THR A 608 -10.82 40.58 -4.79
C THR A 608 -11.84 40.14 -3.74
N THR A 609 -12.56 41.08 -3.16
CA THR A 609 -13.65 40.81 -2.21
C THR A 609 -15.03 41.17 -2.77
N ASP A 610 -15.09 41.88 -3.89
CA ASP A 610 -16.32 42.19 -4.63
C ASP A 610 -16.19 41.68 -6.06
N PHE A 611 -16.86 40.57 -6.36
CA PHE A 611 -16.80 39.90 -7.65
C PHE A 611 -17.81 40.47 -8.66
N THR A 612 -18.65 41.45 -8.28
CA THR A 612 -19.67 42.03 -9.17
C THR A 612 -19.10 42.53 -10.50
N PRO A 613 -17.97 43.28 -10.54
CA PRO A 613 -17.39 43.76 -11.80
C PRO A 613 -16.85 42.61 -12.67
N ILE A 614 -16.28 41.59 -12.04
CA ILE A 614 -15.73 40.41 -12.72
C ILE A 614 -16.85 39.58 -13.34
N ILE A 615 -17.96 39.41 -12.63
CA ILE A 615 -19.17 38.75 -13.12
C ILE A 615 -19.73 39.51 -14.34
N GLN A 616 -19.82 40.84 -14.28
CA GLN A 616 -20.27 41.66 -15.43
C GLN A 616 -19.35 41.54 -16.63
N GLN A 617 -18.03 41.50 -16.40
CA GLN A 617 -17.05 41.25 -17.47
C GLN A 617 -17.23 39.86 -18.09
N LEU A 618 -17.42 38.83 -17.26
CA LEU A 618 -17.66 37.46 -17.70
C LEU A 618 -18.93 37.37 -18.55
N GLU A 619 -20.02 38.03 -18.17
CA GLU A 619 -21.24 38.09 -18.97
C GLU A 619 -21.04 38.79 -20.33
N ALA A 620 -20.27 39.89 -20.34
CA ALA A 620 -20.08 40.71 -21.52
C ALA A 620 -19.32 40.01 -22.65
N ILE A 621 -18.43 39.07 -22.32
CA ILE A 621 -17.62 38.34 -23.30
C ILE A 621 -18.33 37.13 -23.90
N ILE A 622 -19.55 36.78 -23.43
CA ILE A 622 -20.32 35.63 -23.91
C ILE A 622 -21.49 36.10 -24.80
N PRO A 623 -21.34 36.07 -26.14
CA PRO A 623 -22.38 36.53 -27.04
C PRO A 623 -23.62 35.64 -26.98
N ALA A 624 -24.81 36.22 -27.14
CA ALA A 624 -26.08 35.48 -27.06
C ALA A 624 -26.15 34.26 -27.97
N GLN A 625 -25.56 34.35 -29.17
CA GLN A 625 -25.54 33.27 -30.17
C GLN A 625 -24.62 32.08 -29.80
N ASN A 626 -23.67 32.27 -28.87
CA ASN A 626 -22.69 31.26 -28.49
C ASN A 626 -23.00 30.57 -27.16
N ARG A 627 -24.01 31.03 -26.41
CA ARG A 627 -24.32 30.55 -25.05
C ARG A 627 -24.45 29.04 -24.96
N ASN A 628 -25.20 28.42 -25.87
CA ASN A 628 -25.42 26.97 -25.87
C ASN A 628 -24.16 26.15 -26.20
N ALA A 629 -23.12 26.79 -26.73
CA ALA A 629 -21.85 26.16 -27.09
C ALA A 629 -20.72 26.49 -26.10
N THR A 630 -20.99 27.34 -25.09
CA THR A 630 -19.97 27.89 -24.17
C THR A 630 -20.07 27.24 -22.79
N ALA A 631 -18.96 26.68 -22.32
CA ALA A 631 -18.77 26.26 -20.94
C ALA A 631 -17.95 27.30 -20.15
N ILE A 632 -18.16 27.40 -18.84
CA ILE A 632 -17.32 28.19 -17.94
C ILE A 632 -16.40 27.26 -17.15
N VAL A 633 -15.11 27.58 -17.07
CA VAL A 633 -14.16 26.91 -16.19
C VAL A 633 -13.76 27.89 -15.09
N LEU A 634 -14.02 27.53 -13.84
CA LEU A 634 -13.66 28.31 -12.65
C LEU A 634 -12.36 27.76 -12.05
N VAL A 635 -11.36 28.62 -11.93
CA VAL A 635 -10.08 28.34 -11.26
C VAL A 635 -9.95 29.30 -10.07
N SER A 636 -10.22 28.80 -8.88
CA SER A 636 -10.32 29.58 -7.63
C SER A 636 -9.94 28.73 -6.42
N TYR A 637 -9.92 29.33 -5.23
CA TYR A 637 -9.88 28.57 -3.96
C TYR A 637 -11.24 28.71 -3.24
N ASP A 638 -11.26 28.97 -1.93
CA ASP A 638 -12.48 29.04 -1.13
C ASP A 638 -13.39 30.21 -1.53
N GLU A 639 -12.86 31.25 -2.17
CA GLU A 639 -13.65 32.37 -2.71
C GLU A 639 -14.59 31.95 -3.86
N ALA A 640 -14.49 30.70 -4.36
CA ALA A 640 -15.47 30.13 -5.27
C ALA A 640 -16.90 30.32 -4.76
N ALA A 641 -17.12 30.13 -3.46
CA ALA A 641 -18.42 30.29 -2.85
C ALA A 641 -18.93 31.73 -2.95
N ASP A 642 -18.06 32.72 -2.75
CA ASP A 642 -18.41 34.14 -2.87
C ASP A 642 -18.70 34.53 -4.32
N ILE A 643 -17.90 34.03 -5.28
CA ILE A 643 -18.13 34.21 -6.72
C ILE A 643 -19.50 33.67 -7.10
N MET A 644 -19.81 32.43 -6.74
CA MET A 644 -21.08 31.76 -7.09
C MET A 644 -22.28 32.45 -6.42
N SER A 645 -22.16 32.82 -5.14
CA SER A 645 -23.22 33.48 -4.37
C SER A 645 -23.50 34.90 -4.88
N ALA A 646 -22.51 35.57 -5.46
CA ALA A 646 -22.67 36.90 -6.06
C ALA A 646 -23.39 36.88 -7.43
N ILE A 647 -23.55 35.72 -8.09
CA ILE A 647 -24.23 35.63 -9.39
C ILE A 647 -25.76 35.65 -9.20
N PRO A 648 -26.48 36.66 -9.74
CA PRO A 648 -27.93 36.73 -9.63
C PRO A 648 -28.65 35.55 -10.32
N GLU A 649 -29.78 35.10 -9.79
CA GLU A 649 -30.55 33.99 -10.40
C GLU A 649 -31.00 34.25 -11.84
N ASN A 650 -31.20 35.53 -12.20
CA ASN A 650 -31.57 35.95 -13.55
C ASN A 650 -30.37 36.26 -14.46
N SER A 651 -29.13 36.04 -13.97
CA SER A 651 -27.92 36.15 -14.77
C SER A 651 -27.92 35.13 -15.90
N ILE A 652 -27.29 35.48 -17.02
CA ILE A 652 -27.08 34.52 -18.12
C ILE A 652 -26.16 33.37 -17.70
N LEU A 653 -25.29 33.61 -16.72
CA LEU A 653 -24.31 32.65 -16.22
C LEU A 653 -24.96 31.49 -15.46
N ALA A 654 -26.11 31.74 -14.81
CA ALA A 654 -26.88 30.73 -14.10
C ALA A 654 -27.50 29.68 -15.03
N GLY A 655 -27.59 29.96 -16.34
CA GLY A 655 -28.04 29.02 -17.36
C GLY A 655 -26.92 28.36 -18.18
N LEU A 656 -25.66 28.64 -17.86
CA LEU A 656 -24.50 28.02 -18.50
C LEU A 656 -24.00 26.84 -17.67
N ARG A 657 -23.24 25.95 -18.33
CA ARG A 657 -22.55 24.87 -17.64
C ARG A 657 -21.24 25.36 -17.03
N TRP A 658 -21.04 25.04 -15.76
CA TRP A 658 -19.82 25.39 -15.04
C TRP A 658 -18.99 24.16 -14.69
N PHE A 659 -17.68 24.33 -14.81
CA PHE A 659 -16.67 23.35 -14.50
C PHE A 659 -15.64 23.92 -13.55
N GLY A 660 -15.03 23.06 -12.73
CA GLY A 660 -14.05 23.45 -11.73
C GLY A 660 -12.81 22.57 -11.73
N THR A 661 -11.81 23.03 -10.98
CA THR A 661 -10.55 22.33 -10.72
C THR A 661 -10.58 21.63 -9.35
N ASP A 662 -9.46 21.03 -9.00
CA ASP A 662 -9.22 20.23 -7.79
C ASP A 662 -9.48 21.01 -6.50
N SER A 663 -9.18 22.30 -6.50
CA SER A 663 -9.43 23.20 -5.37
C SER A 663 -10.92 23.48 -5.10
N THR A 664 -11.79 23.26 -6.08
CA THR A 664 -13.24 23.48 -5.96
C THR A 664 -14.03 22.19 -5.83
N ALA A 665 -13.45 21.05 -6.24
CA ALA A 665 -14.06 19.74 -6.07
C ALA A 665 -14.17 19.37 -4.59
N LEU A 666 -15.35 18.88 -4.18
CA LEU A 666 -15.61 18.48 -2.79
C LEU A 666 -15.40 19.61 -1.76
N ASN A 667 -15.40 20.87 -2.19
CA ASN A 667 -15.17 22.01 -1.31
C ASN A 667 -16.37 22.26 -0.38
N SER A 668 -16.14 22.20 0.93
CA SER A 668 -17.20 22.30 1.93
C SER A 668 -17.77 23.72 2.08
N ILE A 669 -17.00 24.76 1.74
CA ILE A 669 -17.46 26.16 1.78
C ILE A 669 -18.53 26.40 0.71
N ILE A 670 -18.36 25.82 -0.49
CA ILE A 670 -19.39 25.86 -1.54
C ILE A 670 -20.68 25.17 -1.06
N ALA A 671 -20.55 23.98 -0.47
CA ALA A 671 -21.70 23.20 0.01
C ALA A 671 -22.47 23.91 1.14
N GLN A 672 -21.76 24.57 2.06
CA GLN A 672 -22.35 25.24 3.23
C GLN A 672 -22.90 26.63 2.92
N ASN A 673 -22.43 27.29 1.86
CA ASN A 673 -22.95 28.59 1.44
C ASN A 673 -24.22 28.39 0.59
N ALA A 674 -25.39 28.71 1.15
CA ALA A 674 -26.68 28.48 0.49
C ALA A 674 -26.81 29.11 -0.91
N GLY A 675 -26.24 30.30 -1.12
CA GLY A 675 -26.25 30.96 -2.44
C GLY A 675 -25.34 30.26 -3.43
N ALA A 676 -24.13 29.88 -2.99
CA ALA A 676 -23.19 29.13 -3.81
C ALA A 676 -23.73 27.74 -4.17
N ALA A 677 -24.24 26.99 -3.20
CA ALA A 677 -24.83 25.67 -3.40
C ALA A 677 -26.01 25.71 -4.38
N ALA A 678 -26.93 26.67 -4.23
CA ALA A 678 -28.05 26.83 -5.16
C ALA A 678 -27.58 27.20 -6.58
N PHE A 679 -26.52 28.00 -6.70
CA PHE A 679 -25.92 28.29 -8.00
C PHE A 679 -25.25 27.05 -8.59
N ALA A 680 -24.43 26.34 -7.82
CA ALA A 680 -23.68 25.17 -8.23
C ALA A 680 -24.62 24.06 -8.74
N ASP A 681 -25.73 23.81 -8.05
CA ASP A 681 -26.75 22.84 -8.47
C ASP A 681 -27.39 23.25 -9.82
N ARG A 682 -27.86 24.50 -9.94
CA ARG A 682 -28.46 25.01 -11.18
C ARG A 682 -27.51 25.01 -12.38
N ALA A 683 -26.26 25.39 -12.15
CA ALA A 683 -25.19 25.40 -13.15
C ALA A 683 -24.65 23.98 -13.43
N HIS A 684 -25.13 22.98 -12.69
CA HIS A 684 -24.63 21.61 -12.66
C HIS A 684 -23.09 21.56 -12.54
N PHE A 685 -22.57 22.32 -11.59
CA PHE A 685 -21.15 22.53 -11.39
C PHE A 685 -20.41 21.19 -11.27
N THR A 686 -19.43 20.97 -12.15
CA THR A 686 -18.67 19.72 -12.20
C THR A 686 -17.18 20.00 -12.08
N ALA A 687 -16.56 19.54 -11.00
CA ALA A 687 -15.16 19.82 -10.71
C ALA A 687 -14.32 18.55 -10.83
N SER A 688 -13.12 18.69 -11.37
CA SER A 688 -12.14 17.60 -11.49
C SER A 688 -11.23 17.55 -10.28
N ILE A 689 -10.84 16.37 -9.83
CA ILE A 689 -9.85 16.16 -8.77
C ILE A 689 -9.04 14.91 -9.08
N MET A 690 -7.78 14.84 -8.65
CA MET A 690 -7.04 13.58 -8.74
C MET A 690 -7.77 12.53 -7.90
N SER A 691 -7.94 11.33 -8.45
CA SER A 691 -8.54 10.21 -7.73
C SER A 691 -7.56 9.71 -6.67
N ILE A 692 -8.12 9.32 -5.54
CA ILE A 692 -7.41 8.51 -4.53
C ILE A 692 -7.24 7.06 -4.99
N LYS A 693 -7.98 6.62 -6.02
CA LYS A 693 -7.96 5.24 -6.54
C LYS A 693 -7.20 5.14 -7.88
N MET A 694 -6.45 4.07 -8.07
CA MET A 694 -5.87 3.70 -9.38
C MET A 694 -6.83 2.85 -10.22
N GLY A 695 -8.03 3.38 -10.54
CA GLY A 695 -8.95 2.73 -11.49
C GLY A 695 -9.39 1.30 -11.10
N TRP A 696 -9.18 0.33 -12.01
CA TRP A 696 -9.76 -1.03 -12.03
C TRP A 696 -9.31 -2.01 -10.92
N VAL A 697 -8.49 -1.59 -9.97
CA VAL A 697 -7.87 -2.47 -8.97
C VAL A 697 -8.53 -2.29 -7.61
N TYR A 698 -8.93 -3.40 -6.98
CA TYR A 698 -9.54 -3.39 -5.66
C TYR A 698 -8.47 -3.46 -4.57
N MET A 699 -8.10 -2.31 -4.00
CA MET A 699 -7.12 -2.23 -2.91
C MET A 699 -7.82 -2.20 -1.55
N VAL A 700 -7.82 -3.32 -0.81
CA VAL A 700 -8.48 -3.42 0.51
C VAL A 700 -7.89 -2.45 1.53
N SER A 701 -6.56 -2.28 1.50
CA SER A 701 -5.82 -1.36 2.38
C SER A 701 -6.39 0.05 2.36
N ASP A 702 -6.83 0.49 1.18
CA ASP A 702 -7.34 1.83 0.97
C ASP A 702 -8.68 2.04 1.67
N TYR A 703 -9.57 1.05 1.65
CA TYR A 703 -10.91 1.17 2.25
C TYR A 703 -10.86 1.28 3.77
N ALA A 704 -10.01 0.46 4.41
CA ALA A 704 -9.80 0.55 5.86
C ALA A 704 -9.24 1.93 6.25
N PHE A 705 -8.29 2.45 5.48
CA PHE A 705 -7.73 3.80 5.66
C PHE A 705 -8.77 4.90 5.41
N PHE A 706 -9.52 4.81 4.30
CA PHE A 706 -10.51 5.83 3.92
C PHE A 706 -11.63 5.94 4.92
N HIS A 707 -12.11 4.85 5.50
CA HIS A 707 -13.14 4.92 6.53
C HIS A 707 -12.65 5.69 7.76
N GLU A 708 -11.46 5.37 8.27
CA GLU A 708 -10.89 6.10 9.41
C GLU A 708 -10.70 7.59 9.06
N MET A 709 -10.17 7.90 7.88
CA MET A 709 -9.95 9.28 7.49
C MET A 709 -11.26 10.04 7.26
N THR A 710 -12.28 9.38 6.72
CA THR A 710 -13.61 9.96 6.56
C THR A 710 -14.19 10.37 7.91
N ASN A 711 -14.09 9.50 8.93
CA ASN A 711 -14.55 9.81 10.28
C ASN A 711 -13.78 10.98 10.90
N ARG A 712 -12.46 11.04 10.71
CA ARG A 712 -11.61 12.14 11.23
C ARG A 712 -11.87 13.47 10.52
N LEU A 713 -12.11 13.45 9.21
CA LEU A 713 -12.30 14.63 8.38
C LEU A 713 -13.76 15.11 8.33
N GLY A 714 -14.71 14.29 8.80
CA GLY A 714 -16.15 14.59 8.71
C GLY A 714 -16.70 14.55 7.28
N GLY A 715 -16.01 13.87 6.37
CA GLY A 715 -16.32 13.77 4.94
C GLY A 715 -15.21 13.05 4.19
N LEU A 716 -15.48 12.66 2.93
CA LEU A 716 -14.54 11.85 2.13
C LEU A 716 -13.13 12.50 2.09
N PRO A 717 -12.06 11.71 2.24
CA PRO A 717 -10.70 12.20 2.02
C PRO A 717 -10.52 12.56 0.54
N ARG A 718 -9.85 13.68 0.30
CA ARG A 718 -9.43 14.11 -1.04
C ARG A 718 -8.01 13.63 -1.32
N ALA A 719 -7.61 13.58 -2.58
CA ALA A 719 -6.23 13.22 -2.92
C ALA A 719 -5.19 14.11 -2.25
N SER A 720 -5.48 15.40 -2.03
CA SER A 720 -4.64 16.31 -1.25
C SER A 720 -4.47 15.89 0.22
N ASP A 721 -5.54 15.40 0.85
CA ASP A 721 -5.54 14.93 2.22
C ASP A 721 -4.71 13.63 2.34
N VAL A 722 -4.81 12.74 1.36
CA VAL A 722 -4.01 11.51 1.31
C VAL A 722 -2.55 11.81 0.96
N ALA A 723 -2.29 12.71 0.02
CA ALA A 723 -0.95 13.15 -0.37
C ALA A 723 -0.17 13.71 0.81
N ALA A 724 -0.79 14.52 1.67
CA ALA A 724 -0.11 15.07 2.83
C ALA A 724 0.22 13.98 3.88
N TYR A 725 -0.71 13.05 4.10
CA TYR A 725 -0.47 11.87 4.94
C TYR A 725 0.73 11.07 4.40
N GLU A 726 0.77 10.81 3.11
CA GLU A 726 1.86 10.10 2.44
C GLU A 726 3.19 10.86 2.45
N ALA A 727 3.18 12.19 2.39
CA ALA A 727 4.40 13.00 2.43
C ALA A 727 5.19 12.79 3.74
N ALA A 728 4.50 12.69 4.87
CA ALA A 728 5.12 12.38 6.16
C ALA A 728 5.73 10.97 6.19
N TRP A 729 5.02 9.99 5.63
CA TRP A 729 5.52 8.61 5.47
C TRP A 729 6.70 8.49 4.52
N LEU A 730 6.70 9.27 3.43
CA LEU A 730 7.80 9.32 2.48
C LEU A 730 9.04 9.92 3.15
N TYR A 731 8.91 11.01 3.91
CA TYR A 731 10.03 11.55 4.70
C TYR A 731 10.53 10.57 5.75
N PHE A 732 9.63 9.90 6.47
CA PHE A 732 10.02 8.84 7.39
C PHE A 732 10.88 7.78 6.68
N THR A 733 10.46 7.31 5.50
CA THR A 733 11.23 6.29 4.78
C THR A 733 12.55 6.82 4.24
N ILE A 734 12.60 8.09 3.83
CA ILE A 734 13.84 8.76 3.45
C ILE A 734 14.81 8.79 4.64
N PHE A 735 14.36 9.17 5.84
CA PHE A 735 15.20 9.14 7.05
C PHE A 735 15.70 7.73 7.35
N SER A 736 14.84 6.72 7.26
CA SER A 736 15.24 5.31 7.43
C SER A 736 16.26 4.87 6.38
N GLY A 737 16.06 5.24 5.11
CA GLY A 737 16.98 4.94 4.01
C GLY A 737 18.35 5.61 4.15
N LEU A 738 18.37 6.78 4.78
CA LEU A 738 19.57 7.54 5.18
C LEU A 738 20.19 7.04 6.49
N ASP A 739 19.65 5.97 7.08
CA ASP A 739 20.06 5.43 8.38
C ASP A 739 20.05 6.50 9.50
N TRP A 740 19.11 7.43 9.41
CA TRP A 740 18.95 8.54 10.35
C TRP A 740 20.19 9.42 10.51
N GLU A 741 21.04 9.48 9.48
CA GLU A 741 22.19 10.39 9.43
C GLU A 741 21.71 11.84 9.70
N PRO A 742 22.19 12.51 10.77
CA PRO A 742 21.71 13.84 11.13
C PRO A 742 22.03 14.92 10.09
N THR A 743 23.11 14.74 9.32
CA THR A 743 23.58 15.72 8.33
C THR A 743 23.92 15.05 6.99
N PRO A 744 22.92 14.46 6.30
CA PRO A 744 23.16 13.80 5.03
C PRO A 744 23.46 14.86 3.97
N ASP A 745 24.35 14.54 3.03
CA ASP A 745 24.60 15.42 1.90
C ASP A 745 23.46 15.34 0.88
N LEU A 746 23.28 16.37 0.05
CA LEU A 746 22.17 16.44 -0.90
C LEU A 746 22.15 15.24 -1.87
N GLN A 747 23.31 14.75 -2.31
CA GLN A 747 23.36 13.63 -3.25
C GLN A 747 22.87 12.34 -2.59
N GLN A 748 23.24 12.09 -1.33
CA GLN A 748 22.71 10.96 -0.55
C GLN A 748 21.19 11.03 -0.44
N ILE A 749 20.63 12.21 -0.15
CA ILE A 749 19.18 12.41 -0.05
C ILE A 749 18.51 12.10 -1.38
N LEU A 750 19.01 12.66 -2.48
CA LEU A 750 18.46 12.45 -3.82
C LEU A 750 18.59 10.99 -4.28
N ASP A 751 19.68 10.30 -3.95
CA ASP A 751 19.88 8.88 -4.25
C ASP A 751 18.85 8.02 -3.50
N VAL A 752 18.57 8.32 -2.22
CA VAL A 752 17.54 7.63 -1.43
C VAL A 752 16.15 7.92 -1.97
N ILE A 753 15.81 9.19 -2.25
CA ILE A 753 14.52 9.55 -2.88
C ILE A 753 14.35 8.76 -4.16
N SER A 754 15.34 8.83 -5.07
CA SER A 754 15.30 8.12 -6.35
C SER A 754 15.15 6.60 -6.18
N ALA A 755 15.73 6.01 -5.14
CA ALA A 755 15.64 4.58 -4.92
C ALA A 755 14.26 4.19 -4.36
N VAL A 756 13.77 4.93 -3.37
CA VAL A 756 12.44 4.76 -2.76
C VAL A 756 11.32 4.91 -3.80
N THR A 757 11.44 5.89 -4.69
CA THR A 757 10.37 6.26 -5.65
C THR A 757 10.38 5.44 -6.94
N ASN A 758 11.54 4.90 -7.35
CA ASN A 758 11.67 4.17 -8.63
C ASN A 758 11.73 2.63 -8.51
N GLN A 759 11.95 2.04 -7.33
CA GLN A 759 12.20 0.59 -7.20
C GLN A 759 10.99 -0.26 -6.80
N TYR A 760 9.75 0.15 -7.12
CA TYR A 760 8.51 -0.53 -6.64
C TYR A 760 8.49 -0.75 -5.12
N SER A 761 9.28 0.03 -4.37
CA SER A 761 9.68 -0.36 -3.02
C SER A 761 8.69 0.10 -1.95
N ILE A 762 7.87 1.10 -2.26
CA ILE A 762 6.85 1.61 -1.33
C ILE A 762 5.57 1.90 -2.12
N ILE A 763 4.51 1.17 -1.76
CA ILE A 763 3.15 1.41 -2.22
C ILE A 763 2.49 2.29 -1.16
N GLY A 764 2.19 3.54 -1.51
CA GLY A 764 1.34 4.41 -0.71
C GLY A 764 -0.14 4.07 -0.91
N VAL A 765 -1.02 4.72 -0.15
CA VAL A 765 -2.49 4.64 -0.30
C VAL A 765 -2.93 5.06 -1.71
N MET A 766 -2.31 6.08 -2.30
CA MET A 766 -2.59 6.49 -3.67
C MET A 766 -1.80 5.66 -4.71
N SER A 767 -1.20 4.53 -4.33
CA SER A 767 -0.23 3.72 -5.11
C SER A 767 1.22 4.21 -5.07
N ASN A 768 2.08 3.59 -5.90
CA ASN A 768 3.53 3.82 -6.01
C ASN A 768 3.88 5.31 -6.13
N PHE A 769 4.87 5.72 -5.33
CA PHE A 769 5.47 7.06 -5.38
C PHE A 769 6.38 7.22 -6.60
N MET A 770 5.86 7.22 -7.82
CA MET A 770 6.68 7.48 -9.00
C MET A 770 6.65 8.96 -9.36
N PHE A 771 7.85 9.54 -9.45
CA PHE A 771 8.04 10.91 -9.92
C PHE A 771 8.50 10.93 -11.38
N ASP A 772 8.00 11.91 -12.12
CA ASP A 772 8.52 12.25 -13.43
C ASP A 772 9.88 12.95 -13.32
N ALA A 773 10.48 13.30 -14.46
CA ALA A 773 11.80 13.91 -14.48
C ALA A 773 11.87 15.24 -13.70
N GLY A 774 10.77 15.98 -13.57
CA GLY A 774 10.74 17.25 -12.84
C GLY A 774 10.06 17.15 -11.48
N GLY A 775 10.01 15.95 -10.89
CA GLY A 775 9.62 15.75 -9.49
C GLY A 775 8.11 15.67 -9.24
N ASP A 776 7.27 15.71 -10.28
CA ASP A 776 5.82 15.56 -10.13
C ASP A 776 5.42 14.10 -10.10
N ARG A 777 4.30 13.79 -9.46
CA ARG A 777 3.68 12.49 -9.60
C ARG A 777 3.48 12.15 -11.08
N GLU A 778 4.01 11.00 -11.50
CA GLU A 778 3.98 10.59 -12.90
C GLU A 778 2.59 10.05 -13.29
N TYR A 779 1.92 9.31 -12.41
CA TYR A 779 0.70 8.58 -12.76
C TYR A 779 -0.48 8.87 -11.83
N GLY A 780 -1.69 8.87 -12.38
CA GLY A 780 -2.93 8.98 -11.63
C GLY A 780 -4.14 9.06 -12.55
N VAL A 781 -5.30 9.08 -11.91
CA VAL A 781 -6.62 9.19 -12.55
C VAL A 781 -7.23 10.54 -12.13
N PHE A 782 -8.08 11.12 -12.97
CA PHE A 782 -8.91 12.25 -12.55
C PHE A 782 -10.36 11.81 -12.40
N ASP A 783 -10.93 12.06 -11.24
CA ASP A 783 -12.37 11.93 -10.99
C ASP A 783 -13.05 13.28 -11.24
N PHE A 784 -14.30 13.22 -11.67
CA PHE A 784 -15.17 14.37 -11.80
C PHE A 784 -16.34 14.23 -10.85
N TYR A 785 -16.54 15.22 -9.99
CA TYR A 785 -17.68 15.29 -9.10
C TYR A 785 -18.61 16.40 -9.55
N GLN A 786 -19.91 16.11 -9.55
CA GLN A 786 -20.98 17.04 -9.87
C GLN A 786 -21.76 17.40 -8.60
N PHE A 787 -21.93 18.70 -8.38
CA PHE A 787 -22.73 19.20 -7.28
C PHE A 787 -24.22 18.96 -7.52
N ARG A 788 -24.94 18.45 -6.52
CA ARG A 788 -26.39 18.20 -6.55
C ARG A 788 -27.07 18.56 -5.21
N GLN A 789 -28.30 19.07 -5.30
CA GLN A 789 -29.23 19.16 -4.17
C GLN A 789 -30.36 18.13 -4.33
N ASP A 790 -30.06 16.85 -4.12
CA ASP A 790 -31.11 15.84 -3.93
C ASP A 790 -31.69 15.93 -2.49
N ASN A 791 -32.35 14.91 -1.95
CA ASN A 791 -33.14 14.98 -0.70
C ASN A 791 -32.37 15.42 0.57
N GLU A 792 -31.04 15.56 0.51
CA GLU A 792 -30.19 16.20 1.50
C GLU A 792 -29.44 17.39 0.86
N PRO A 793 -29.40 18.59 1.49
CA PRO A 793 -28.78 19.77 0.89
C PRO A 793 -27.25 19.70 0.85
N GLY A 794 -26.66 19.80 -0.35
CA GLY A 794 -25.25 20.14 -0.57
C GLY A 794 -24.29 18.97 -0.84
N GLU A 795 -24.71 17.97 -1.61
CA GLU A 795 -23.90 16.78 -1.87
C GLU A 795 -23.14 16.85 -3.20
N TRP A 796 -21.92 16.31 -3.18
CA TRP A 796 -21.16 16.06 -4.40
C TRP A 796 -21.37 14.61 -4.81
N THR A 797 -21.73 14.39 -6.07
CA THR A 797 -21.92 13.05 -6.62
C THR A 797 -20.81 12.76 -7.61
N HIS A 798 -20.24 11.55 -7.58
CA HIS A 798 -19.30 11.20 -8.63
C HIS A 798 -20.01 11.13 -9.98
N PHE A 799 -19.37 11.68 -11.02
CA PHE A 799 -19.96 11.90 -12.32
C PHE A 799 -19.26 11.12 -13.45
N ALA A 800 -17.93 11.15 -13.48
CA ALA A 800 -17.12 10.51 -14.49
C ALA A 800 -15.67 10.38 -14.00
N ASN A 801 -14.85 9.58 -14.68
CA ASN A 801 -13.41 9.52 -14.47
C ASN A 801 -12.66 9.54 -15.81
N TYR A 802 -11.46 10.09 -15.79
CA TYR A 802 -10.54 10.14 -16.93
C TYR A 802 -9.29 9.33 -16.61
N LEU A 803 -9.16 8.19 -17.30
CA LEU A 803 -8.06 7.25 -17.14
C LEU A 803 -6.95 7.58 -18.15
N PHE A 804 -5.72 7.71 -17.64
CA PHE A 804 -4.51 7.65 -18.44
C PHE A 804 -3.90 6.25 -18.29
N ASP A 805 -4.06 5.39 -19.29
CA ASP A 805 -3.39 4.10 -19.31
C ASP A 805 -1.93 4.31 -19.69
N PHE A 806 -1.06 4.20 -18.70
CA PHE A 806 0.37 4.40 -18.85
C PHE A 806 1.06 3.29 -19.66
N ILE A 807 0.42 2.13 -19.83
CA ILE A 807 0.97 0.97 -20.53
C ILE A 807 0.68 1.08 -22.03
N SER A 808 -0.58 1.30 -22.37
CA SER A 808 -1.01 1.44 -23.77
C SER A 808 -0.80 2.85 -24.32
N GLY A 809 -0.68 3.84 -23.43
CA GLY A 809 -0.76 5.26 -23.79
C GLY A 809 -2.16 5.69 -24.19
N GLU A 810 -3.19 4.85 -23.99
CA GLU A 810 -4.58 5.18 -24.28
C GLU A 810 -5.17 6.06 -23.17
N GLU A 811 -6.10 6.92 -23.58
CA GLU A 811 -6.79 7.84 -22.71
C GLU A 811 -8.29 7.62 -22.87
N THR A 812 -8.98 7.34 -21.76
CA THR A 812 -10.39 6.96 -21.78
C THR A 812 -11.17 7.75 -20.76
N LEU A 813 -12.29 8.34 -21.21
CA LEU A 813 -13.29 8.96 -20.34
C LEU A 813 -14.41 7.94 -20.09
N ILE A 814 -14.75 7.72 -18.83
CA ILE A 814 -15.78 6.77 -18.40
C ILE A 814 -16.79 7.53 -17.54
N TYR A 815 -18.08 7.40 -17.87
CA TYR A 815 -19.16 7.98 -17.10
C TYR A 815 -19.69 6.98 -16.07
N THR A 816 -20.15 7.48 -14.93
CA THR A 816 -20.73 6.61 -13.90
C THR A 816 -22.21 6.33 -14.19
N ASP A 817 -22.57 5.05 -14.28
CA ASP A 817 -23.94 4.60 -14.56
C ASP A 817 -24.89 4.73 -13.34
N GLN A 818 -24.36 4.93 -12.11
CA GLN A 818 -25.10 5.19 -10.87
C GLN A 818 -24.43 6.33 -10.05
N PRO A 819 -25.17 7.37 -9.59
CA PRO A 819 -24.58 8.46 -8.83
C PRO A 819 -24.23 8.04 -7.39
N VAL A 820 -22.93 7.95 -7.08
CA VAL A 820 -22.43 7.69 -5.71
C VAL A 820 -22.35 9.02 -4.94
N SER A 821 -23.04 9.13 -3.80
CA SER A 821 -23.08 10.35 -2.99
C SER A 821 -21.84 10.55 -2.12
N SER A 822 -21.49 11.80 -1.83
CA SER A 822 -20.39 12.16 -0.92
C SER A 822 -20.65 11.86 0.57
N THR A 823 -21.87 11.42 0.92
CA THR A 823 -22.37 11.32 2.30
C THR A 823 -22.43 9.89 2.86
N GLY A 824 -21.87 8.90 2.17
CA GLY A 824 -21.46 7.65 2.81
C GLY A 824 -22.23 6.39 2.41
N GLN A 825 -22.22 6.07 1.13
CA GLN A 825 -22.25 4.67 0.69
C GLN A 825 -21.12 4.49 -0.32
N TRP A 826 -20.14 3.66 0.03
CA TRP A 826 -19.04 3.27 -0.84
C TRP A 826 -19.57 2.32 -1.92
N GLU A 827 -20.38 2.84 -2.83
CA GLU A 827 -20.77 2.09 -4.02
C GLU A 827 -19.60 2.11 -5.00
N LEU A 828 -19.11 0.91 -5.31
CA LEU A 828 -17.95 0.66 -6.15
C LEU A 828 -18.25 1.09 -7.59
N TYR A 829 -17.26 1.69 -8.26
CA TYR A 829 -17.40 2.11 -9.66
C TYR A 829 -17.73 0.92 -10.59
N PRO A 830 -18.54 1.15 -11.64
CA PRO A 830 -18.94 0.14 -12.60
C PRO A 830 -17.85 -0.35 -13.55
#